data_AF-A0A2H5AT05-F1
#
_entry.id   AF-A0A2H5AT05-F1
#
_cell.length_a   1.000
_cell.length_b   1.000
_cell.length_c   1.000
_cell.angle_alpha   90.00
_cell.angle_beta   90.00
_cell.angle_gamma   90.00
#
_symmetry.space_group_name_H-M   'P 1'
#
loop_
_entity.id
_entity.type
_entity.pdbx_description
1 polymer ?
#
loop_
_entity_poly.entity_id
_entity_poly.type
_entity_poly.pdbx_seq_one_letter_code
_entity_poly.pdbx_strand_id
1 'polypeptide(L)'
;MSGHGMTDGMTDGMTDGMAGGITGGQSAGRLVELLRAGDSAGVVELLAGWSAEQRRSFAPELKILRRELREDWWRKREFTHALMVAGASCLTAPSAAASWLGATQFGGADGWEQPALLRALESHPVEWRTAVLDRLAERRAANWWVGQFRVLEHLVRTTGRAVPTTEGFVRLWRLDRGRPYQRPAHLLGGAPGGTLLARLQGDPFAPVLAPLIFDLDGIGSELDGPWHQQAPANWWPYCLTRLAEEKVLDRGELLDRCLARLVRGGRPSDQRGFLKVLVTLAPTAEENAGRVRSYLALLDALNTVATHAQQVLAELDEAGLLAPGLLGEASTMVLFRTEKKLVRTQLAWLDRTARREPARAGEVLLAAAGAFGHPDAEIQGRALKLIARHLRSAGSAVLEPLRAAAEVLDPAHAALARELFGLPAAPEQEYRELLPPVPRPTPVPGPLATAAEVAEELGAVIAGDPDPIAFERVLDGLVRHAHLDRPGLTAALEPVLRTGSWPSSRWGDCSPRAVLHVALVAARQDTPEDLHSTDWYTEFGNLLAGRMEEAARQLRTAQAPLLLAAPTLSTGAVDAATLVERIAAYEAAGVEPGPADLSQALLRVLPTRSEEILAAAERLTSAAGAQLARWLRTGGPVPRPATAVKVSPADEAASNHWAWYTFHGTVLTCVDQPEWDSPVPLAPDAAGLLAAVAPSLQRAARYWSAAPVRHWTTALPHHREELAARLLEVFSNTDSASGTDLLPLIAEAGGPAGPAVHLAVAYGLGARHPEARAAAVDALLVLAAQGALDRELLGRSLAELVRDRAVKSNRLTDSLRTAAATGAHATVWSVLAAALPGLLTPDPAHGAGDLLVVAADCARRSGARGSIAEVTAVAGRTGSSRLVKESRALRDLLAVA
;
A
#
# COMPACT_ATOMS: atom_id res chain seq x y z
N MET A 1 9.46 25.40 79.58
CA MET A 1 8.12 25.93 79.85
C MET A 1 7.14 24.80 79.55
N SER A 2 6.99 23.88 80.50
CA SER A 2 5.87 23.82 81.47
C SER A 2 4.60 23.34 80.76
N GLY A 3 4.03 22.16 81.01
CA GLY A 3 4.15 21.18 82.08
C GLY A 3 2.82 20.41 82.16
N HIS A 4 2.79 19.37 83.00
CA HIS A 4 1.75 18.32 83.24
C HIS A 4 1.99 17.05 82.39
N GLY A 5 2.34 15.89 82.95
CA GLY A 5 2.53 15.47 84.33
C GLY A 5 2.22 13.97 84.47
N MET A 6 3.28 13.19 84.76
CA MET A 6 3.37 12.08 85.73
C MET A 6 2.43 10.83 85.71
N THR A 7 3.09 9.68 85.47
CA THR A 7 3.12 8.41 86.27
C THR A 7 1.84 7.56 86.42
N ASP A 8 1.81 6.23 86.45
CA ASP A 8 2.79 5.14 86.64
C ASP A 8 2.11 3.82 86.21
N GLY A 9 2.86 2.74 85.94
CA GLY A 9 2.28 1.39 85.88
C GLY A 9 3.02 0.36 85.04
N MET A 10 4.11 -0.18 85.59
CA MET A 10 4.81 -1.37 85.11
C MET A 10 4.02 -2.63 85.52
N THR A 11 3.74 -3.59 84.63
CA THR A 11 3.68 -5.04 84.94
C THR A 11 3.51 -5.90 83.68
N ASP A 12 4.21 -7.04 83.72
CA ASP A 12 4.28 -8.13 82.77
C ASP A 12 2.94 -8.71 82.27
N GLY A 13 2.98 -9.34 81.09
CA GLY A 13 1.99 -10.35 80.72
C GLY A 13 1.87 -10.62 79.22
N MET A 14 2.67 -11.57 78.73
CA MET A 14 2.33 -12.61 77.75
C MET A 14 1.22 -12.35 76.71
N THR A 15 1.66 -12.34 75.44
CA THR A 15 1.06 -13.07 74.30
C THR A 15 -0.46 -13.04 74.14
N ASP A 16 -0.96 -12.30 73.15
CA ASP A 16 -1.88 -12.90 72.19
C ASP A 16 -1.86 -12.18 70.83
N GLY A 17 -1.95 -12.98 69.77
CA GLY A 17 -1.69 -12.57 68.39
C GLY A 17 -2.82 -11.77 67.74
N MET A 18 -2.45 -10.78 66.93
CA MET A 18 -3.30 -10.27 65.86
C MET A 18 -2.61 -10.48 64.50
N ALA A 19 -2.65 -11.73 64.04
CA ALA A 19 -2.62 -12.03 62.62
C ALA A 19 -4.06 -11.89 62.10
N GLY A 20 -4.43 -10.68 61.67
CA GLY A 20 -5.67 -10.44 60.93
C GLY A 20 -5.58 -11.06 59.55
N GLY A 21 -5.97 -12.33 59.43
CA GLY A 21 -6.09 -13.02 58.15
C GLY A 21 -7.19 -12.39 57.30
N ILE A 22 -6.79 -11.75 56.20
CA ILE A 22 -7.73 -11.34 55.15
C ILE A 22 -8.38 -12.61 54.61
N THR A 23 -9.70 -12.71 54.75
CA THR A 23 -10.48 -13.85 54.25
C THR A 23 -10.36 -13.91 52.71
N GLY A 24 -10.30 -15.11 52.13
CA GLY A 24 -10.05 -15.30 50.68
C GLY A 24 -11.01 -14.55 49.74
N GLY A 25 -12.21 -14.19 50.20
CA GLY A 25 -13.17 -13.37 49.46
C GLY A 25 -12.79 -11.88 49.34
N GLN A 26 -12.17 -11.29 50.37
CA GLN A 26 -11.73 -9.88 50.34
C GLN A 26 -10.52 -9.69 49.42
N SER A 27 -9.59 -10.65 49.39
CA SER A 27 -8.44 -10.61 48.48
C SER A 27 -8.84 -10.74 47.01
N ALA A 28 -9.85 -11.55 46.69
CA ALA A 28 -10.37 -11.69 45.33
C ALA A 28 -11.06 -10.41 44.84
N GLY A 29 -11.87 -9.76 45.68
CA GLY A 29 -12.47 -8.45 45.38
C GLY A 29 -11.41 -7.37 45.11
N ARG A 30 -10.36 -7.32 45.95
CA ARG A 30 -9.24 -6.39 45.76
C ARG A 30 -8.48 -6.63 44.45
N LEU A 31 -8.31 -7.89 44.04
CA LEU A 31 -7.68 -8.21 42.76
C LEU A 31 -8.51 -7.70 41.57
N VAL A 32 -9.83 -7.82 41.62
CA VAL A 32 -10.73 -7.27 40.59
C VAL A 32 -10.64 -5.75 40.52
N GLU A 33 -10.52 -5.06 41.65
CA GLU A 33 -10.31 -3.60 41.68
C GLU A 33 -9.00 -3.20 41.01
N LEU A 34 -7.88 -3.84 41.37
CA LEU A 34 -6.57 -3.57 40.78
C LEU A 34 -6.54 -3.86 39.28
N LEU A 35 -7.17 -4.98 38.88
CA LEU A 35 -7.40 -5.29 37.48
C LEU A 35 -8.15 -4.14 36.81
N ARG A 36 -9.36 -3.79 37.31
CA ARG A 36 -10.22 -2.74 36.76
C ARG A 36 -9.54 -1.37 36.68
N ALA A 37 -8.62 -1.08 37.60
CA ALA A 37 -7.80 0.14 37.62
C ALA A 37 -6.57 0.10 36.68
N GLY A 38 -6.19 -1.09 36.17
CA GLY A 38 -5.04 -1.26 35.29
C GLY A 38 -3.68 -1.29 36.01
N ASP A 39 -3.68 -1.60 37.31
CA ASP A 39 -2.45 -1.62 38.12
C ASP A 39 -1.75 -2.99 38.05
N SER A 40 -0.95 -3.20 36.98
CA SER A 40 -0.15 -4.41 36.79
C SER A 40 0.81 -4.71 37.95
N ALA A 41 1.37 -3.68 38.60
CA ALA A 41 2.34 -3.84 39.67
C ALA A 41 1.66 -4.32 40.96
N GLY A 42 0.55 -3.68 41.34
CA GLY A 42 -0.26 -4.11 42.47
C GLY A 42 -0.85 -5.51 42.27
N VAL A 43 -1.24 -5.86 41.04
CA VAL A 43 -1.72 -7.22 40.70
C VAL A 43 -0.66 -8.29 40.99
N VAL A 44 0.57 -8.12 40.50
CA VAL A 44 1.62 -9.13 40.71
C VAL A 44 2.06 -9.20 42.18
N GLU A 45 2.08 -8.08 42.89
CA GLU A 45 2.42 -8.03 44.32
C GLU A 45 1.38 -8.72 45.18
N LEU A 46 0.09 -8.48 44.92
CA LEU A 46 -1.00 -9.16 45.64
C LEU A 46 -0.96 -10.68 45.38
N LEU A 47 -0.75 -11.08 44.13
CA LEU A 47 -0.71 -12.49 43.74
C LEU A 47 0.54 -13.23 44.25
N ALA A 48 1.65 -12.52 44.49
CA ALA A 48 2.85 -13.10 45.09
C ALA A 48 2.56 -13.72 46.48
N GLY A 49 1.66 -13.11 47.26
CA GLY A 49 1.21 -13.63 48.55
C GLY A 49 0.18 -14.76 48.50
N TRP A 50 -0.31 -15.14 47.32
CA TRP A 50 -1.32 -16.19 47.17
C TRP A 50 -0.71 -17.58 46.99
N SER A 51 -1.36 -18.59 47.58
CA SER A 51 -1.07 -20.00 47.33
C SER A 51 -1.48 -20.45 45.92
N ALA A 52 -0.90 -21.55 45.46
CA ALA A 52 -1.24 -22.15 44.16
C ALA A 52 -2.72 -22.58 44.04
N GLU A 53 -3.38 -22.84 45.18
CA GLU A 53 -4.80 -23.19 45.22
C GLU A 53 -5.69 -21.94 45.05
N GLN A 54 -5.38 -20.85 45.76
CA GLN A 54 -6.07 -19.56 45.61
C GLN A 54 -5.94 -18.99 44.18
N ARG A 55 -4.76 -19.12 43.58
CA ARG A 55 -4.52 -18.75 42.18
C ARG A 55 -5.38 -19.57 41.20
N ARG A 56 -5.48 -20.88 41.42
CA ARG A 56 -6.32 -21.78 40.61
C ARG A 56 -7.81 -21.49 40.78
N SER A 57 -8.27 -21.20 42.00
CA SER A 57 -9.69 -20.91 42.26
C SER A 57 -10.17 -19.61 41.61
N PHE A 58 -9.26 -18.68 41.29
CA PHE A 58 -9.59 -17.42 40.61
C PHE A 58 -9.59 -17.52 39.07
N ALA A 59 -9.11 -18.63 38.49
CA ALA A 59 -9.06 -18.81 37.05
C ALA A 59 -10.43 -18.71 36.33
N PRO A 60 -11.58 -19.16 36.90
CA PRO A 60 -12.90 -18.92 36.32
C PRO A 60 -13.25 -17.44 36.23
N GLU A 61 -12.95 -16.66 37.27
CA GLU A 61 -13.23 -15.21 37.32
C GLU A 61 -12.44 -14.46 36.25
N LEU A 62 -11.17 -14.83 36.04
CA LEU A 62 -10.36 -14.30 34.94
C LEU A 62 -11.01 -14.53 33.57
N LYS A 63 -11.62 -15.71 33.34
CA LYS A 63 -12.32 -16.00 32.07
C LYS A 63 -13.56 -15.11 31.88
N ILE A 64 -14.26 -14.75 32.96
CA ILE A 64 -15.39 -13.82 32.93
C ILE A 64 -14.89 -12.43 32.56
N LEU A 65 -13.89 -11.90 33.27
CA LEU A 65 -13.28 -10.60 32.99
C LEU A 65 -12.69 -10.51 31.58
N ARG A 66 -12.16 -11.63 31.05
CA ARG A 66 -11.69 -11.70 29.67
C ARG A 66 -12.82 -11.70 28.64
N ARG A 67 -13.99 -12.24 28.98
CA ARG A 67 -15.18 -12.13 28.12
C ARG A 67 -15.72 -10.71 28.13
N GLU A 68 -15.78 -10.06 29.30
CA GLU A 68 -16.11 -8.63 29.41
C GLU A 68 -15.18 -7.78 28.54
N LEU A 69 -13.87 -8.06 28.53
CA LEU A 69 -12.93 -7.37 27.64
C LEU A 69 -13.23 -7.55 26.14
N ARG A 70 -13.89 -8.63 25.72
CA ARG A 70 -14.29 -8.78 24.30
C ARG A 70 -15.55 -7.98 23.97
N GLU A 71 -16.42 -7.82 24.94
CA GLU A 71 -17.68 -7.08 24.83
C GLU A 71 -17.47 -5.56 24.96
N ASP A 72 -16.52 -5.15 25.82
CA ASP A 72 -16.13 -3.75 26.11
C ASP A 72 -14.67 -3.46 25.68
N TRP A 73 -14.27 -3.91 24.49
CA TRP A 73 -12.84 -3.95 24.11
C TRP A 73 -12.13 -2.60 24.03
N TRP A 74 -12.90 -1.50 23.89
CA TRP A 74 -12.37 -0.13 23.87
C TRP A 74 -11.96 0.39 25.26
N ARG A 75 -12.38 -0.28 26.32
CA ARG A 75 -11.97 0.05 27.68
C ARG A 75 -10.62 -0.62 27.98
N LYS A 76 -9.57 0.21 28.12
CA LYS A 76 -8.40 0.01 29.00
C LYS A 76 -7.23 -0.82 28.43
N ARG A 77 -6.26 -0.13 27.83
CA ARG A 77 -4.92 -0.66 27.57
C ARG A 77 -4.27 -1.18 28.87
N GLU A 78 -4.39 -0.42 29.95
CA GLU A 78 -3.79 -0.71 31.26
C GLU A 78 -4.46 -1.93 31.94
N PHE A 79 -5.79 -2.08 31.83
CA PHE A 79 -6.50 -3.29 32.27
C PHE A 79 -6.10 -4.51 31.48
N THR A 80 -5.92 -4.36 30.16
CA THR A 80 -5.49 -5.46 29.30
C THR A 80 -4.12 -5.96 29.76
N HIS A 81 -3.21 -5.06 30.10
CA HIS A 81 -1.91 -5.40 30.69
C HIS A 81 -2.05 -6.07 32.07
N ALA A 82 -2.83 -5.50 32.98
CA ALA A 82 -3.04 -6.05 34.32
C ALA A 82 -3.70 -7.44 34.27
N LEU A 83 -4.66 -7.65 33.37
CA LEU A 83 -5.35 -8.92 33.13
C LEU A 83 -4.41 -9.96 32.49
N MET A 84 -3.50 -9.53 31.62
CA MET A 84 -2.44 -10.38 31.10
C MET A 84 -1.52 -10.88 32.22
N VAL A 85 -1.07 -9.98 33.12
CA VAL A 85 -0.25 -10.31 34.30
C VAL A 85 -0.98 -11.26 35.25
N ALA A 86 -2.25 -11.00 35.57
CA ALA A 86 -3.02 -11.89 36.43
C ALA A 86 -3.20 -13.29 35.83
N GLY A 87 -3.43 -13.38 34.51
CA GLY A 87 -3.49 -14.67 33.82
C GLY A 87 -2.16 -15.43 33.86
N ALA A 88 -1.03 -14.74 33.68
CA ALA A 88 0.30 -15.35 33.80
C ALA A 88 0.56 -15.91 35.21
N SER A 89 0.12 -15.20 36.25
CA SER A 89 0.27 -15.63 37.65
C SER A 89 -0.69 -16.75 38.04
N CYS A 90 -1.96 -16.68 37.64
CA CYS A 90 -3.01 -17.56 38.17
C CYS A 90 -3.18 -18.89 37.41
N LEU A 91 -2.83 -18.93 36.11
CA LEU A 91 -3.01 -20.13 35.30
C LEU A 91 -1.84 -21.10 35.48
N THR A 92 -1.95 -21.99 36.46
CA THR A 92 -0.88 -22.94 36.81
C THR A 92 -0.65 -24.06 35.79
N ALA A 93 -1.54 -24.27 34.82
CA ALA A 93 -1.33 -25.22 33.72
C ALA A 93 -0.62 -24.54 32.54
N PRO A 94 0.55 -25.04 32.07
CA PRO A 94 1.31 -24.41 30.99
C PRO A 94 0.52 -24.21 29.69
N SER A 95 -0.34 -25.17 29.33
CA SER A 95 -1.21 -25.08 28.15
C SER A 95 -2.22 -23.95 28.25
N ALA A 96 -2.84 -23.78 29.43
CA ALA A 96 -3.80 -22.71 29.69
C ALA A 96 -3.12 -21.34 29.67
N ALA A 97 -1.95 -21.22 30.30
CA ALA A 97 -1.18 -19.98 30.34
C ALA A 97 -0.65 -19.56 28.96
N ALA A 98 -0.05 -20.47 28.20
CA ALA A 98 0.39 -20.18 26.83
C ALA A 98 -0.81 -19.79 25.94
N SER A 99 -1.93 -20.50 26.09
CA SER A 99 -3.16 -20.17 25.35
C SER A 99 -3.71 -18.79 25.71
N TRP A 100 -3.63 -18.41 26.98
CA TRP A 100 -4.02 -17.11 27.49
C TRP A 100 -3.14 -16.01 26.93
N LEU A 101 -1.83 -16.09 27.15
CA LEU A 101 -0.86 -15.06 26.77
C LEU A 101 -0.84 -14.80 25.28
N GLY A 102 -0.86 -15.83 24.44
CA GLY A 102 -0.85 -15.63 22.99
C GLY A 102 -2.21 -15.33 22.36
N ALA A 103 -3.20 -14.92 23.15
CA ALA A 103 -4.47 -14.46 22.61
C ALA A 103 -4.32 -13.12 21.88
N THR A 104 -5.11 -12.90 20.81
CA THR A 104 -5.00 -11.72 19.94
C THR A 104 -5.10 -10.39 20.67
N GLN A 105 -6.00 -10.31 21.65
CA GLN A 105 -6.20 -9.17 22.56
C GLN A 105 -4.97 -8.75 23.36
N PHE A 106 -3.99 -9.64 23.56
CA PHE A 106 -2.73 -9.34 24.25
C PHE A 106 -1.58 -9.12 23.25
N GLY A 107 -1.88 -8.83 21.97
CA GLY A 107 -0.86 -8.64 20.92
C GLY A 107 -0.02 -7.35 21.05
N GLY A 108 -0.42 -6.39 21.88
CA GLY A 108 0.30 -5.12 22.06
C GLY A 108 1.69 -5.30 22.68
N ALA A 109 2.72 -4.73 22.04
CA ALA A 109 4.12 -4.94 22.44
C ALA A 109 4.46 -4.34 23.82
N ASP A 110 3.80 -3.26 24.21
CA ASP A 110 3.99 -2.54 25.47
C ASP A 110 3.60 -3.34 26.71
N GLY A 111 2.61 -4.24 26.59
CA GLY A 111 2.20 -5.13 27.69
C GLY A 111 3.22 -6.25 27.97
N TRP A 112 3.87 -6.76 26.93
CA TRP A 112 4.83 -7.86 27.06
C TRP A 112 6.14 -7.44 27.72
N GLU A 113 6.57 -6.20 27.52
CA GLU A 113 7.83 -5.71 28.08
C GLU A 113 7.70 -5.23 29.54
N GLN A 114 6.53 -5.35 30.17
CA GLN A 114 6.33 -4.89 31.55
C GLN A 114 7.09 -5.72 32.59
N PRO A 115 7.77 -5.08 33.57
CA PRO A 115 8.40 -5.79 34.68
C PRO A 115 7.44 -6.69 35.46
N ALA A 116 6.17 -6.28 35.59
CA ALA A 116 5.15 -7.05 36.31
C ALA A 116 4.84 -8.40 35.64
N LEU A 117 4.80 -8.46 34.30
CA LEU A 117 4.61 -9.71 33.57
C LEU A 117 5.81 -10.63 33.76
N LEU A 118 7.03 -10.08 33.72
CA LEU A 118 8.23 -10.88 33.92
C LEU A 118 8.27 -11.47 35.34
N ARG A 119 8.01 -10.67 36.37
CA ARG A 119 7.86 -11.14 37.76
C ARG A 119 6.82 -12.26 37.88
N ALA A 120 5.68 -12.14 37.19
CA ALA A 120 4.64 -13.16 37.17
C ALA A 120 5.14 -14.47 36.56
N LEU A 121 5.81 -14.41 35.40
CA LEU A 121 6.37 -15.59 34.74
C LEU A 121 7.48 -16.26 35.57
N GLU A 122 8.41 -15.48 36.11
CA GLU A 122 9.54 -15.96 36.91
C GLU A 122 9.12 -16.58 38.25
N SER A 123 7.92 -16.26 38.74
CA SER A 123 7.38 -16.89 39.95
C SER A 123 7.03 -18.37 39.79
N HIS A 124 7.00 -18.88 38.55
CA HIS A 124 6.72 -20.29 38.25
C HIS A 124 8.00 -21.15 38.11
N PRO A 125 7.92 -22.47 38.40
CA PRO A 125 9.03 -23.40 38.20
C PRO A 125 9.60 -23.41 36.77
N VAL A 126 10.86 -23.81 36.62
CA VAL A 126 11.56 -23.85 35.33
C VAL A 126 10.80 -24.71 34.32
N GLU A 127 10.30 -25.88 34.74
CA GLU A 127 9.60 -26.83 33.88
C GLU A 127 8.30 -26.23 33.32
N TRP A 128 7.60 -25.44 34.13
CA TRP A 128 6.40 -24.72 33.71
C TRP A 128 6.76 -23.66 32.68
N ARG A 129 7.80 -22.86 32.94
CA ARG A 129 8.25 -21.80 32.02
C ARG A 129 8.72 -22.36 30.70
N THR A 130 9.47 -23.47 30.69
CA THR A 130 9.87 -24.18 29.48
C THR A 130 8.66 -24.67 28.68
N ALA A 131 7.67 -25.27 29.34
CA ALA A 131 6.46 -25.75 28.70
C ALA A 131 5.59 -24.63 28.11
N VAL A 132 5.58 -23.43 28.72
CA VAL A 132 4.92 -22.24 28.18
C VAL A 132 5.70 -21.67 26.99
N LEU A 133 7.02 -21.56 27.10
CA LEU A 133 7.92 -21.12 26.03
C LEU A 133 7.75 -21.96 24.76
N ASP A 134 7.82 -23.29 24.86
CA ASP A 134 7.71 -24.19 23.70
C ASP A 134 6.37 -23.97 22.97
N ARG A 135 5.26 -23.85 23.70
CA ARG A 135 3.92 -23.60 23.13
C ARG A 135 3.77 -22.22 22.51
N LEU A 136 4.38 -21.21 23.11
CA LEU A 136 4.36 -19.84 22.59
C LEU A 136 5.23 -19.71 21.33
N ALA A 137 6.35 -20.44 21.26
CA ALA A 137 7.20 -20.50 20.08
C ALA A 137 6.53 -21.25 18.91
N GLU A 138 5.78 -22.32 19.17
CA GLU A 138 5.01 -23.06 18.15
C GLU A 138 3.87 -22.24 17.52
N ARG A 139 3.41 -21.16 18.17
CA ARG A 139 2.32 -20.33 17.63
C ARG A 139 2.79 -19.51 16.44
N ARG A 140 2.04 -19.60 15.32
CA ARG A 140 2.28 -18.78 14.13
C ARG A 140 1.93 -17.31 14.42
N ALA A 141 2.96 -16.49 14.55
CA ALA A 141 2.90 -15.06 14.87
C ALA A 141 2.44 -14.21 13.67
N ALA A 142 1.13 -14.06 13.47
CA ALA A 142 0.61 -13.07 12.50
C ALA A 142 0.54 -11.64 13.10
N ASN A 143 0.42 -11.52 14.43
CA ASN A 143 0.18 -10.28 15.15
C ASN A 143 1.19 -10.00 16.27
N TRP A 144 2.27 -10.78 16.37
CA TRP A 144 3.30 -10.56 17.38
C TRP A 144 4.43 -9.71 16.84
N TRP A 145 5.09 -9.00 17.76
CA TRP A 145 6.15 -8.05 17.47
C TRP A 145 7.38 -8.33 18.35
N VAL A 146 8.36 -7.41 18.32
CA VAL A 146 9.65 -7.60 19.00
C VAL A 146 9.53 -7.73 20.52
N GLY A 147 8.50 -7.16 21.16
CA GLY A 147 8.29 -7.24 22.60
C GLY A 147 8.05 -8.68 23.09
N GLN A 148 7.19 -9.42 22.39
CA GLN A 148 6.95 -10.84 22.65
C GLN A 148 8.23 -11.67 22.55
N PHE A 149 8.99 -11.45 21.48
CA PHE A 149 10.25 -12.15 21.24
C PHE A 149 11.27 -11.91 22.36
N ARG A 150 11.40 -10.68 22.86
CA ARG A 150 12.34 -10.34 23.94
C ARG A 150 12.01 -11.09 25.23
N VAL A 151 10.72 -11.27 25.55
CA VAL A 151 10.29 -12.09 26.69
C VAL A 151 10.61 -13.57 26.46
N LEU A 152 10.32 -14.10 25.26
CA LEU A 152 10.65 -15.50 24.96
C LEU A 152 12.16 -15.77 25.00
N GLU A 153 12.99 -14.87 24.47
CA GLU A 153 14.44 -14.96 24.57
C GLU A 153 14.90 -14.93 26.03
N HIS A 154 14.33 -14.05 26.86
CA HIS A 154 14.62 -14.03 28.29
C HIS A 154 14.31 -15.41 28.91
N LEU A 155 13.16 -16.02 28.59
CA LEU A 155 12.79 -17.35 29.09
C LEU A 155 13.74 -18.45 28.59
N VAL A 156 14.17 -18.42 27.33
CA VAL A 156 15.18 -19.35 26.79
C VAL A 156 16.44 -19.31 27.66
N ARG A 157 16.92 -18.10 27.99
CA ARG A 157 18.14 -17.90 28.77
C ARG A 157 17.99 -18.29 30.24
N THR A 158 16.86 -18.02 30.88
CA THR A 158 16.65 -18.37 32.31
C THR A 158 16.22 -19.81 32.54
N THR A 159 15.77 -20.53 31.50
CA THR A 159 15.42 -21.96 31.59
C THR A 159 16.51 -22.88 31.08
N GLY A 160 17.50 -22.37 30.33
CA GLY A 160 18.55 -23.19 29.70
C GLY A 160 18.03 -24.06 28.55
N ARG A 161 16.82 -23.78 28.04
CA ARG A 161 16.20 -24.51 26.93
C ARG A 161 16.97 -24.25 25.62
N ALA A 162 17.01 -25.25 24.73
CA ALA A 162 17.51 -25.07 23.37
C ALA A 162 16.69 -24.01 22.63
N VAL A 163 17.33 -23.20 21.78
CA VAL A 163 16.65 -22.11 21.08
C VAL A 163 15.56 -22.64 20.14
N PRO A 164 14.33 -22.10 20.18
CA PRO A 164 13.27 -22.52 19.26
C PRO A 164 13.61 -22.20 17.80
N THR A 165 13.34 -23.15 16.90
CA THR A 165 13.64 -23.08 15.45
C THR A 165 12.40 -22.85 14.58
N THR A 166 11.26 -22.55 15.20
CA THR A 166 9.98 -22.27 14.52
C THR A 166 10.05 -20.99 13.69
N GLU A 167 9.32 -20.94 12.55
CA GLU A 167 9.29 -19.79 11.62
C GLU A 167 9.08 -18.44 12.33
N GLY A 168 8.10 -18.36 13.24
CA GLY A 168 7.75 -17.13 13.96
C GLY A 168 8.89 -16.61 14.85
N PHE A 169 9.60 -17.52 15.52
CA PHE A 169 10.73 -17.17 16.38
C PHE A 169 11.92 -16.65 15.57
N VAL A 170 12.28 -17.33 14.47
CA VAL A 170 13.39 -16.92 13.58
C VAL A 170 13.10 -15.53 12.98
N ARG A 171 11.86 -15.29 12.55
CA ARG A 171 11.44 -13.99 11.98
C ARG A 171 11.61 -12.85 12.97
N LEU A 172 11.17 -13.03 14.22
CA LEU A 172 11.26 -12.00 15.25
C LEU A 172 12.70 -11.81 15.75
N TRP A 173 13.49 -12.89 15.87
CA TRP A 173 14.92 -12.80 16.17
C TRP A 173 15.65 -11.93 15.15
N ARG A 174 15.46 -12.22 13.84
CA ARG A 174 16.04 -11.43 12.75
C ARG A 174 15.65 -9.96 12.86
N LEU A 175 14.37 -9.68 13.11
CA LEU A 175 13.84 -8.32 13.23
C LEU A 175 14.46 -7.56 14.43
N ASP A 176 14.58 -8.20 15.59
CA ASP A 176 15.17 -7.60 16.79
C ASP A 176 16.67 -7.31 16.60
N ARG A 177 17.45 -8.23 16.01
CA ARG A 177 18.88 -8.02 15.76
C ARG A 177 19.18 -6.98 14.69
N GLY A 178 18.29 -6.83 13.72
CA GLY A 178 18.40 -5.85 12.63
C GLY A 178 18.32 -4.39 13.08
N ARG A 179 17.88 -4.10 14.32
CA ARG A 179 17.68 -2.73 14.82
C ARG A 179 18.56 -2.43 16.03
N PRO A 180 19.15 -1.23 16.15
CA PRO A 180 20.01 -0.87 17.27
C PRO A 180 19.22 -0.41 18.51
N TYR A 181 18.00 -0.92 18.72
CA TYR A 181 17.16 -0.46 19.84
C TYR A 181 17.76 -0.82 21.19
N GLN A 182 17.68 0.12 22.13
CA GLN A 182 17.96 -0.16 23.53
C GLN A 182 16.86 -1.10 24.07
N ARG A 183 17.29 -2.25 24.59
CA ARG A 183 16.43 -3.21 25.28
C ARG A 183 16.17 -2.72 26.71
N PRO A 184 14.96 -2.88 27.26
CA PRO A 184 14.72 -2.61 28.68
C PRO A 184 15.68 -3.40 29.58
N ALA A 185 16.24 -2.75 30.60
CA ALA A 185 17.31 -3.31 31.42
C ALA A 185 16.93 -4.58 32.19
N HIS A 186 15.64 -4.81 32.45
CA HIS A 186 15.13 -6.00 33.16
C HIS A 186 15.00 -7.25 32.28
N LEU A 187 15.14 -7.14 30.95
CA LEU A 187 15.06 -8.30 30.04
C LEU A 187 16.47 -8.81 29.69
N LEU A 188 16.65 -10.13 29.77
CA LEU A 188 17.92 -10.77 29.43
C LEU A 188 18.04 -10.98 27.91
N GLY A 189 19.28 -11.07 27.44
CA GLY A 189 19.59 -11.33 26.04
C GLY A 189 19.80 -10.08 25.20
N GLY A 190 19.63 -10.23 23.90
CA GLY A 190 20.19 -9.29 22.94
C GLY A 190 21.67 -9.59 22.71
N ALA A 191 22.29 -8.83 21.81
CA ALA A 191 23.72 -8.89 21.59
C ALA A 191 24.28 -7.46 21.55
N PRO A 192 25.39 -7.20 22.26
CA PRO A 192 26.03 -5.89 22.24
C PRO A 192 26.65 -5.63 20.87
N GLY A 193 26.66 -4.37 20.43
CA GLY A 193 27.35 -3.98 19.21
C GLY A 193 26.66 -2.84 18.46
N GLY A 194 27.46 -1.86 18.02
CA GLY A 194 27.00 -0.76 17.18
C GLY A 194 26.60 -1.20 15.76
N THR A 195 27.04 -2.38 15.32
CA THR A 195 26.74 -2.94 13.99
C THR A 195 26.00 -4.27 14.06
N LEU A 196 25.27 -4.63 13.00
CA LEU A 196 24.62 -5.95 12.91
C LEU A 196 25.62 -7.08 13.04
N LEU A 197 26.77 -6.98 12.36
CA LEU A 197 27.82 -8.00 12.42
C LEU A 197 28.31 -8.24 13.86
N ALA A 198 28.62 -7.18 14.60
CA ALA A 198 29.06 -7.30 15.99
C ALA A 198 28.00 -7.96 16.88
N ARG A 199 26.72 -7.63 16.64
CA ARG A 199 25.59 -8.27 17.33
C ARG A 199 25.49 -9.75 16.98
N LEU A 200 25.60 -10.13 15.71
CA LEU A 200 25.51 -11.54 15.31
C LEU A 200 26.70 -12.37 15.80
N GLN A 201 27.91 -11.81 15.81
CA GLN A 201 29.12 -12.47 16.35
C GLN A 201 29.01 -12.72 17.85
N GLY A 202 28.36 -11.82 18.60
CA GLY A 202 28.11 -11.97 20.03
C GLY A 202 26.86 -12.78 20.38
N ASP A 203 26.06 -13.21 19.41
CA ASP A 203 24.78 -13.88 19.65
C ASP A 203 24.93 -15.42 19.58
N PRO A 204 24.78 -16.15 20.71
CA PRO A 204 24.86 -17.62 20.70
C PRO A 204 23.77 -18.30 19.87
N PHE A 205 22.70 -17.59 19.49
CA PHE A 205 21.65 -18.15 18.65
C PHE A 205 21.93 -18.04 17.15
N ALA A 206 22.90 -17.20 16.74
CA ALA A 206 23.18 -16.95 15.34
C ALA A 206 23.53 -18.23 14.54
N PRO A 207 24.35 -19.18 15.04
CA PRO A 207 24.69 -20.40 14.29
C PRO A 207 23.46 -21.27 13.96
N VAL A 208 22.45 -21.27 14.83
CA VAL A 208 21.25 -22.11 14.68
C VAL A 208 20.16 -21.38 13.89
N LEU A 209 19.93 -20.09 14.15
CA LEU A 209 18.81 -19.35 13.57
C LEU A 209 19.12 -18.71 12.22
N ALA A 210 20.38 -18.35 11.94
CA ALA A 210 20.74 -17.69 10.67
C ALA A 210 20.47 -18.56 9.44
N PRO A 211 20.77 -19.89 9.41
CA PRO A 211 20.43 -20.73 8.28
C PRO A 211 18.92 -20.86 8.03
N LEU A 212 18.10 -20.75 9.08
CA LEU A 212 16.63 -20.84 8.98
C LEU A 212 15.98 -19.60 8.39
N ILE A 213 16.72 -18.50 8.26
CA ILE A 213 16.26 -17.29 7.56
C ILE A 213 15.85 -17.63 6.12
N PHE A 214 16.57 -18.55 5.46
CA PHE A 214 16.29 -18.96 4.08
C PHE A 214 14.99 -19.75 3.93
N ASP A 215 14.42 -20.26 5.03
CA ASP A 215 13.13 -20.96 5.02
C ASP A 215 11.95 -20.00 5.20
N LEU A 216 12.20 -18.73 5.54
CA LEU A 216 11.18 -17.72 5.77
C LEU A 216 10.64 -17.13 4.46
N ASP A 217 9.32 -16.99 4.38
CA ASP A 217 8.67 -16.32 3.27
C ASP A 217 8.63 -14.79 3.43
N GLY A 218 8.91 -14.07 2.34
CA GLY A 218 8.67 -12.63 2.23
C GLY A 218 9.67 -11.72 2.92
N ILE A 219 10.84 -12.22 3.33
CA ILE A 219 11.82 -11.46 4.13
C ILE A 219 12.93 -10.79 3.31
N GLY A 220 13.08 -11.12 2.01
CA GLY A 220 14.24 -10.72 1.23
C GLY A 220 14.34 -9.21 0.99
N SER A 221 13.21 -8.48 0.93
CA SER A 221 13.24 -6.99 0.95
C SER A 221 13.89 -6.44 2.21
N GLU A 222 13.88 -7.19 3.30
CA GLU A 222 14.30 -6.74 4.62
C GLU A 222 15.72 -7.20 4.98
N LEU A 223 16.37 -8.01 4.14
CA LEU A 223 17.75 -8.45 4.34
C LEU A 223 18.77 -7.33 4.10
N ASP A 224 18.41 -6.34 3.28
CA ASP A 224 19.29 -5.23 2.94
C ASP A 224 19.39 -4.13 4.00
N GLY A 225 18.61 -4.23 5.09
CA GLY A 225 18.49 -3.16 6.07
C GLY A 225 17.84 -1.90 5.45
N PRO A 226 17.58 -0.85 6.24
CA PRO A 226 17.12 0.41 5.68
C PRO A 226 18.22 1.04 4.81
N TRP A 227 17.84 1.52 3.62
CA TRP A 227 18.68 1.98 2.50
C TRP A 227 19.72 3.09 2.84
N HIS A 228 19.68 3.66 4.04
CA HIS A 228 20.58 4.70 4.53
C HIS A 228 21.64 4.20 5.52
N GLN A 229 21.67 2.91 5.88
CA GLN A 229 22.79 2.35 6.64
C GLN A 229 23.97 2.14 5.70
N GLN A 230 24.91 3.09 5.72
CA GLN A 230 25.99 3.18 4.73
C GLN A 230 27.12 2.15 4.91
N ALA A 231 27.16 1.41 6.03
CA ALA A 231 28.24 0.45 6.33
C ALA A 231 27.82 -1.00 6.02
N PRO A 232 28.61 -1.77 5.24
CA PRO A 232 28.35 -3.18 4.95
C PRO A 232 28.12 -4.06 6.18
N ALA A 233 28.76 -3.73 7.31
CA ALA A 233 28.61 -4.43 8.59
C ALA A 233 27.18 -4.40 9.19
N ASN A 234 26.24 -3.71 8.55
CA ASN A 234 24.84 -3.68 8.95
C ASN A 234 23.90 -4.46 7.99
N TRP A 235 24.44 -5.08 6.94
CA TRP A 235 23.63 -5.77 5.92
C TRP A 235 23.69 -7.28 6.11
N TRP A 236 22.55 -7.97 6.05
CA TRP A 236 22.51 -9.43 6.22
C TRP A 236 23.38 -10.17 5.19
N PRO A 237 23.40 -9.84 3.88
CA PRO A 237 24.27 -10.51 2.92
C PRO A 237 25.75 -10.49 3.32
N TYR A 238 26.24 -9.32 3.77
CA TYR A 238 27.62 -9.17 4.22
C TYR A 238 27.86 -9.95 5.52
N CYS A 239 26.96 -9.85 6.49
CA CYS A 239 27.11 -10.52 7.78
C CYS A 239 27.10 -12.05 7.63
N LEU A 240 26.20 -12.62 6.83
CA LEU A 240 26.16 -14.07 6.57
C LEU A 240 27.44 -14.57 5.90
N THR A 241 27.99 -13.80 4.97
CA THR A 241 29.27 -14.11 4.30
C THR A 241 30.42 -14.09 5.29
N ARG A 242 30.52 -13.06 6.13
CA ARG A 242 31.55 -12.94 7.18
C ARG A 242 31.48 -14.07 8.19
N LEU A 243 30.28 -14.45 8.63
CA LEU A 243 30.08 -15.57 9.56
C LEU A 243 30.45 -16.93 8.92
N ALA A 244 30.25 -17.09 7.60
CA ALA A 244 30.71 -18.27 6.88
C ALA A 244 32.24 -18.32 6.75
N GLU A 245 32.89 -17.18 6.46
CA GLU A 245 34.35 -17.06 6.45
C GLU A 245 34.98 -17.35 7.82
N GLU A 246 34.31 -16.92 8.89
CA GLU A 246 34.68 -17.18 10.29
C GLU A 246 34.34 -18.61 10.75
N LYS A 247 33.75 -19.45 9.87
CA LYS A 247 33.32 -20.83 10.13
C LYS A 247 32.27 -20.96 11.24
N VAL A 248 31.55 -19.88 11.52
CA VAL A 248 30.38 -19.87 12.43
C VAL A 248 29.17 -20.49 11.72
N LEU A 249 29.08 -20.35 10.40
CA LEU A 249 28.06 -20.95 9.54
C LEU A 249 28.71 -21.86 8.48
N ASP A 250 28.03 -22.94 8.10
CA ASP A 250 28.48 -23.81 7.00
C ASP A 250 28.22 -23.13 5.64
N ARG A 251 29.29 -22.90 4.88
CA ARG A 251 29.20 -22.22 3.58
C ARG A 251 28.41 -23.01 2.55
N GLY A 252 28.57 -24.33 2.52
CA GLY A 252 27.86 -25.20 1.57
C GLY A 252 26.35 -25.19 1.82
N GLU A 253 25.95 -25.32 3.08
CA GLU A 253 24.56 -25.24 3.53
C GLU A 253 23.93 -23.90 3.15
N LEU A 254 24.63 -22.78 3.38
CA LEU A 254 24.13 -21.45 3.01
C LEU A 254 23.90 -21.32 1.49
N LEU A 255 24.80 -21.86 0.66
CA LEU A 255 24.64 -21.85 -0.79
C LEU A 255 23.44 -22.70 -1.23
N ASP A 256 23.30 -23.91 -0.68
CA ASP A 256 22.20 -24.82 -1.01
C ASP A 256 20.84 -24.25 -0.61
N ARG A 257 20.74 -23.69 0.60
CA ARG A 257 19.52 -23.03 1.07
C ARG A 257 19.19 -21.78 0.26
N CYS A 258 20.20 -20.97 -0.10
CA CYS A 258 19.99 -19.77 -0.91
C CYS A 258 19.47 -20.11 -2.31
N LEU A 259 20.07 -21.09 -2.99
CA LEU A 259 19.61 -21.54 -4.30
C LEU A 259 18.24 -22.20 -4.23
N ALA A 260 18.00 -23.08 -3.26
CA ALA A 260 16.68 -23.68 -3.05
C ALA A 260 15.60 -22.62 -2.81
N ARG A 261 15.93 -21.55 -2.06
CA ARG A 261 15.02 -20.43 -1.83
C ARG A 261 14.72 -19.64 -3.10
N LEU A 262 15.74 -19.37 -3.92
CA LEU A 262 15.59 -18.67 -5.20
C LEU A 262 14.79 -19.50 -6.21
N VAL A 263 15.02 -20.82 -6.27
CA VAL A 263 14.28 -21.76 -7.14
C VAL A 263 12.81 -21.86 -6.72
N ARG A 264 12.51 -21.83 -5.42
CA ARG A 264 11.13 -21.76 -4.91
C ARG A 264 10.38 -20.50 -5.40
N GLY A 265 11.09 -19.48 -5.84
CA GLY A 265 10.52 -18.21 -6.28
C GLY A 265 9.95 -17.38 -5.13
N GLY A 266 8.93 -16.56 -5.42
CA GLY A 266 8.30 -15.68 -4.46
C GLY A 266 8.20 -14.23 -4.95
N ARG A 267 7.93 -13.29 -4.04
CA ARG A 267 7.79 -11.86 -4.37
C ARG A 267 9.09 -11.33 -5.00
N PRO A 268 9.03 -10.38 -5.95
CA PRO A 268 10.24 -9.84 -6.60
C PRO A 268 11.26 -9.25 -5.64
N SER A 269 10.81 -8.60 -4.55
CA SER A 269 11.71 -8.07 -3.52
C SER A 269 12.42 -9.17 -2.73
N ASP A 270 11.75 -10.31 -2.54
CA ASP A 270 12.27 -11.47 -1.84
C ASP A 270 13.43 -12.10 -2.62
N GLN A 271 13.17 -12.38 -3.90
CA GLN A 271 14.17 -12.93 -4.82
C GLN A 271 15.41 -12.04 -4.98
N ARG A 272 15.23 -10.71 -5.02
CA ARG A 272 16.37 -9.75 -5.08
C ARG A 272 17.24 -9.81 -3.83
N GLY A 273 16.63 -9.90 -2.65
CA GLY A 273 17.35 -9.99 -1.38
C GLY A 273 18.25 -11.23 -1.33
N PHE A 274 17.70 -12.40 -1.66
CA PHE A 274 18.47 -13.65 -1.68
C PHE A 274 19.49 -13.71 -2.82
N LEU A 275 19.20 -13.13 -3.99
CA LEU A 275 20.21 -12.99 -5.05
C LEU A 275 21.42 -12.19 -4.57
N LYS A 276 21.19 -11.13 -3.79
CA LYS A 276 22.29 -10.34 -3.23
C LYS A 276 23.11 -11.14 -2.21
N VAL A 277 22.46 -12.01 -1.43
CA VAL A 277 23.18 -12.97 -0.55
C VAL A 277 24.07 -13.89 -1.40
N LEU A 278 23.53 -14.52 -2.45
CA LEU A 278 24.29 -15.40 -3.34
C LEU A 278 25.49 -14.69 -3.98
N VAL A 279 25.28 -13.48 -4.52
CA VAL A 279 26.35 -12.68 -5.15
C VAL A 279 27.41 -12.27 -4.12
N THR A 280 27.01 -11.94 -2.89
CA THR A 280 27.95 -11.55 -1.83
C THR A 280 28.78 -12.75 -1.34
N LEU A 281 28.19 -13.94 -1.30
CA LEU A 281 28.91 -15.18 -0.97
C LEU A 281 30.00 -15.52 -2.00
N ALA A 282 29.89 -15.01 -3.23
CA ALA A 282 30.82 -15.21 -4.33
C ALA A 282 31.22 -16.70 -4.52
N PRO A 283 30.30 -17.56 -4.98
CA PRO A 283 30.59 -18.99 -5.12
C PRO A 283 31.66 -19.24 -6.18
N THR A 284 32.53 -20.22 -5.96
CA THR A 284 33.59 -20.59 -6.94
C THR A 284 33.01 -21.31 -8.16
N ALA A 285 33.81 -21.44 -9.23
CA ALA A 285 33.41 -22.18 -10.41
C ALA A 285 33.06 -23.64 -10.10
N GLU A 286 33.80 -24.29 -9.19
CA GLU A 286 33.54 -25.65 -8.73
C GLU A 286 32.24 -25.74 -7.88
N GLU A 287 32.03 -24.78 -6.97
CA GLU A 287 30.79 -24.70 -6.18
C GLU A 287 29.55 -24.52 -7.09
N ASN A 288 29.69 -23.74 -8.16
CA ASN A 288 28.67 -23.53 -9.19
C ASN A 288 28.46 -24.75 -10.09
N ALA A 289 29.54 -25.41 -10.52
CA ALA A 289 29.49 -26.63 -11.33
C ALA A 289 28.74 -27.75 -10.61
N GLY A 290 28.93 -27.89 -9.29
CA GLY A 290 28.17 -28.82 -8.45
C GLY A 290 26.66 -28.53 -8.36
N ARG A 291 26.20 -27.34 -8.80
CA ARG A 291 24.83 -26.83 -8.63
C ARG A 291 24.18 -26.36 -9.94
N VAL A 292 24.68 -26.83 -11.09
CA VAL A 292 24.21 -26.44 -12.44
C VAL A 292 22.70 -26.58 -12.62
N ARG A 293 22.09 -27.65 -12.07
CA ARG A 293 20.64 -27.86 -12.16
C ARG A 293 19.83 -26.77 -11.45
N SER A 294 20.32 -26.27 -10.32
CA SER A 294 19.71 -25.13 -9.63
C SER A 294 19.79 -23.87 -10.50
N TYR A 295 20.94 -23.59 -11.12
CA TYR A 295 21.10 -22.44 -12.02
C TYR A 295 20.22 -22.53 -13.27
N LEU A 296 20.02 -23.72 -13.84
CA LEU A 296 19.06 -23.91 -14.94
C LEU A 296 17.64 -23.55 -14.50
N ALA A 297 17.19 -24.05 -13.34
CA ALA A 297 15.87 -23.71 -12.80
C ALA A 297 15.71 -22.19 -12.55
N LEU A 298 16.79 -21.50 -12.18
CA LEU A 298 16.78 -20.04 -11.99
C LEU A 298 16.61 -19.22 -13.27
N LEU A 299 16.74 -19.81 -14.47
CA LEU A 299 16.48 -19.10 -15.73
C LEU A 299 14.99 -18.73 -15.90
N ASP A 300 14.09 -19.43 -15.21
CA ASP A 300 12.66 -19.11 -15.17
C ASP A 300 12.30 -18.08 -14.08
N ALA A 301 13.25 -17.73 -13.20
CA ALA A 301 13.02 -16.81 -12.09
C ALA A 301 12.88 -15.33 -12.52
N LEU A 302 12.85 -14.41 -11.54
CA LEU A 302 12.85 -12.96 -11.80
C LEU A 302 14.02 -12.56 -12.71
N ASN A 303 13.82 -11.61 -13.63
CA ASN A 303 14.82 -11.16 -14.61
C ASN A 303 16.26 -11.00 -14.06
N THR A 304 16.43 -10.37 -12.89
CA THR A 304 17.76 -10.19 -12.28
C THR A 304 18.40 -11.50 -11.84
N VAL A 305 17.60 -12.45 -11.35
CA VAL A 305 18.04 -13.79 -10.96
C VAL A 305 18.37 -14.61 -12.20
N ALA A 306 17.51 -14.59 -13.21
CA ALA A 306 17.74 -15.24 -14.50
C ALA A 306 18.99 -14.69 -15.21
N THR A 307 19.24 -13.37 -15.13
CA THR A 307 20.46 -12.74 -15.66
C THR A 307 21.71 -13.28 -14.98
N HIS A 308 21.70 -13.37 -13.65
CA HIS A 308 22.84 -13.92 -12.90
C HIS A 308 23.05 -15.41 -13.22
N ALA A 309 21.98 -16.20 -13.28
CA ALA A 309 22.05 -17.61 -13.61
C ALA A 309 22.58 -17.85 -15.04
N GLN A 310 22.11 -17.06 -16.02
CA GLN A 310 22.62 -17.10 -17.39
C GLN A 310 24.12 -16.78 -17.44
N GLN A 311 24.56 -15.77 -16.68
CA GLN A 311 25.98 -15.41 -16.60
C GLN A 311 26.82 -16.58 -16.06
N VAL A 312 26.42 -17.17 -14.94
CA VAL A 312 27.12 -18.31 -14.33
C VAL A 312 27.18 -19.50 -15.30
N LEU A 313 26.07 -19.84 -15.96
CA LEU A 313 26.03 -20.95 -16.93
C LEU A 313 26.91 -20.69 -18.16
N ALA A 314 26.98 -19.44 -18.64
CA ALA A 314 27.86 -19.06 -19.74
C ALA A 314 29.34 -19.14 -19.34
N GLU A 315 29.70 -18.70 -18.13
CA GLU A 315 31.05 -18.83 -17.58
C GLU A 315 31.46 -20.31 -17.43
N LEU A 316 30.54 -21.18 -17.01
CA LEU A 316 30.78 -22.63 -16.94
C LEU A 316 30.94 -23.27 -18.33
N ASP A 317 30.19 -22.85 -19.35
CA ASP A 317 30.37 -23.31 -20.74
C ASP A 317 31.67 -22.81 -21.37
N GLU A 318 32.11 -21.60 -21.03
CA GLU A 318 33.42 -21.08 -21.43
C GLU A 318 34.57 -21.85 -20.76
N ALA A 319 34.41 -22.25 -19.50
CA ALA A 319 35.35 -23.08 -18.75
C ALA A 319 35.32 -24.58 -19.13
N GLY A 320 34.39 -25.02 -20.00
CA GLY A 320 34.23 -26.43 -20.38
C GLY A 320 33.64 -27.31 -19.26
N LEU A 321 33.01 -26.71 -18.26
CA LEU A 321 32.37 -27.38 -17.11
C LEU A 321 30.87 -27.63 -17.33
N LEU A 322 30.29 -27.16 -18.44
CA LEU A 322 28.88 -27.37 -18.78
C LEU A 322 28.71 -28.64 -19.65
N ALA A 323 27.83 -29.55 -19.21
CA ALA A 323 27.55 -30.77 -19.96
C ALA A 323 26.85 -30.50 -21.31
N PRO A 324 27.09 -31.34 -22.35
CA PRO A 324 26.39 -31.24 -23.63
C PRO A 324 24.85 -31.27 -23.47
N GLY A 325 24.14 -30.46 -24.26
CA GLY A 325 22.67 -30.37 -24.24
C GLY A 325 22.07 -29.32 -23.29
N LEU A 326 22.78 -28.93 -22.23
CA LEU A 326 22.28 -27.95 -21.26
C LEU A 326 22.14 -26.52 -21.84
N LEU A 327 22.91 -26.19 -22.88
CA LEU A 327 22.76 -24.94 -23.63
C LEU A 327 21.40 -24.85 -24.35
N GLY A 328 20.93 -25.96 -24.92
CA GLY A 328 19.61 -26.04 -25.57
C GLY A 328 18.49 -25.89 -24.56
N GLU A 329 18.59 -26.57 -23.40
CA GLU A 329 17.66 -26.41 -22.27
C GLU A 329 17.61 -24.95 -21.79
N ALA A 330 18.77 -24.33 -21.56
CA ALA A 330 18.88 -22.93 -21.14
C ALA A 330 18.27 -21.96 -22.18
N SER A 331 18.54 -22.20 -23.46
CA SER A 331 18.03 -21.36 -24.55
C SER A 331 16.51 -21.44 -24.67
N THR A 332 15.94 -22.63 -24.47
CA THR A 332 14.48 -22.83 -24.48
C THR A 332 13.83 -22.07 -23.33
N MET A 333 14.44 -21.96 -22.16
CA MET A 333 13.86 -21.14 -21.08
C MET A 333 14.01 -19.64 -21.32
N VAL A 334 15.17 -19.18 -21.80
CA VAL A 334 15.45 -17.74 -21.91
C VAL A 334 14.76 -17.08 -23.12
N LEU A 335 14.66 -17.76 -24.26
CA LEU A 335 14.20 -17.14 -25.50
C LEU A 335 12.67 -16.91 -25.56
N PHE A 336 11.90 -17.59 -24.72
CA PHE A 336 10.46 -17.32 -24.55
C PHE A 336 10.18 -16.09 -23.69
N ARG A 337 11.19 -15.54 -23.03
CA ARG A 337 11.02 -14.40 -22.15
C ARG A 337 11.00 -13.09 -22.93
N THR A 338 10.39 -12.05 -22.34
CA THR A 338 10.20 -10.74 -22.97
C THR A 338 11.33 -9.73 -22.67
N GLU A 339 12.30 -10.10 -21.83
CA GLU A 339 13.38 -9.19 -21.44
C GLU A 339 14.49 -9.12 -22.50
N LYS A 340 14.44 -8.06 -23.34
CA LYS A 340 15.37 -7.81 -24.46
C LYS A 340 16.84 -8.05 -24.14
N LYS A 341 17.33 -7.60 -22.97
CA LYS A 341 18.75 -7.73 -22.60
C LYS A 341 19.15 -9.20 -22.41
N LEU A 342 18.33 -9.97 -21.71
CA LEU A 342 18.57 -11.38 -21.40
C LEU A 342 18.56 -12.23 -22.69
N VAL A 343 17.54 -12.01 -23.53
CA VAL A 343 17.40 -12.67 -24.84
C VAL A 343 18.57 -12.29 -25.76
N ARG A 344 18.96 -11.01 -25.78
CA ARG A 344 20.13 -10.56 -26.54
C ARG A 344 21.42 -11.25 -26.11
N THR A 345 21.64 -11.40 -24.81
CA THR A 345 22.79 -12.11 -24.25
C THR A 345 22.75 -13.59 -24.61
N GLN A 346 21.57 -14.23 -24.59
CA GLN A 346 21.41 -15.62 -25.02
C GLN A 346 21.75 -15.81 -26.49
N LEU A 347 21.23 -14.95 -27.38
CA LEU A 347 21.55 -14.98 -28.80
C LEU A 347 23.06 -14.74 -29.06
N ALA A 348 23.71 -13.90 -28.26
CA ALA A 348 25.16 -13.70 -28.35
C ALA A 348 25.95 -14.93 -27.87
N TRP A 349 25.51 -15.59 -26.80
CA TRP A 349 26.09 -16.85 -26.34
C TRP A 349 25.95 -17.93 -27.42
N LEU A 350 24.76 -18.11 -27.99
CA LEU A 350 24.50 -19.01 -29.12
C LEU A 350 25.38 -18.73 -30.34
N ASP A 351 25.53 -17.46 -30.76
CA ASP A 351 26.41 -17.08 -31.87
C ASP A 351 27.89 -17.44 -31.58
N ARG A 352 28.35 -17.24 -30.33
CA ARG A 352 29.71 -17.63 -29.93
C ARG A 352 29.90 -19.15 -29.95
N THR A 353 28.94 -19.92 -29.45
CA THR A 353 29.00 -21.39 -29.48
C THR A 353 28.98 -21.93 -30.90
N ALA A 354 28.13 -21.42 -31.80
CA ALA A 354 28.10 -21.84 -33.20
C ALA A 354 29.41 -21.55 -33.96
N ARG A 355 30.13 -20.49 -33.58
CA ARG A 355 31.47 -20.20 -34.12
C ARG A 355 32.55 -21.14 -33.57
N ARG A 356 32.47 -21.48 -32.27
CA ARG A 356 33.41 -22.39 -31.60
C ARG A 356 33.24 -23.83 -32.07
N GLU A 357 31.99 -24.27 -32.26
CA GLU A 357 31.61 -25.64 -32.59
C GLU A 357 30.61 -25.67 -33.76
N PRO A 358 31.07 -25.56 -35.03
CA PRO A 358 30.19 -25.53 -36.20
C PRO A 358 29.25 -26.74 -36.33
N ALA A 359 29.64 -27.89 -35.79
CA ALA A 359 28.83 -29.11 -35.75
C ALA A 359 27.51 -28.94 -34.98
N ARG A 360 27.41 -27.95 -34.08
CA ARG A 360 26.20 -27.64 -33.30
C ARG A 360 25.33 -26.54 -33.92
N ALA A 361 25.65 -26.07 -35.13
CA ALA A 361 24.91 -24.99 -35.79
C ALA A 361 23.40 -25.29 -35.92
N GLY A 362 23.01 -26.53 -36.24
CA GLY A 362 21.60 -26.91 -36.33
C GLY A 362 20.83 -26.73 -35.03
N GLU A 363 21.37 -27.23 -33.91
CA GLU A 363 20.81 -27.06 -32.55
C GLU A 363 20.67 -25.58 -32.19
N VAL A 364 21.73 -24.79 -32.46
CA VAL A 364 21.78 -23.35 -32.17
C VAL A 364 20.73 -22.57 -32.96
N LEU A 365 20.54 -22.88 -34.25
CA LEU A 365 19.59 -22.15 -35.10
C LEU A 365 18.14 -22.43 -34.71
N LEU A 366 17.81 -23.68 -34.40
CA LEU A 366 16.48 -24.06 -33.92
C LEU A 366 16.18 -23.40 -32.57
N ALA A 367 17.16 -23.34 -31.67
CA ALA A 367 17.02 -22.58 -30.43
C ALA A 367 16.78 -21.08 -30.73
N ALA A 368 17.62 -20.45 -31.56
CA ALA A 368 17.51 -19.02 -31.89
C ALA A 368 16.16 -18.62 -32.53
N ALA A 369 15.51 -19.55 -33.24
CA ALA A 369 14.17 -19.34 -33.83
C ALA A 369 13.09 -19.05 -32.77
N GLY A 370 13.26 -19.53 -31.53
CA GLY A 370 12.35 -19.24 -30.42
C GLY A 370 12.18 -17.74 -30.14
N ALA A 371 13.15 -16.90 -30.55
CA ALA A 371 13.07 -15.45 -30.40
C ALA A 371 12.15 -14.75 -31.43
N PHE A 372 11.62 -15.45 -32.45
CA PHE A 372 10.69 -14.87 -33.42
C PHE A 372 9.35 -14.45 -32.80
N GLY A 373 8.90 -15.14 -31.75
CA GLY A 373 7.71 -14.77 -30.98
C GLY A 373 7.91 -13.62 -29.99
N HIS A 374 9.10 -13.01 -29.93
CA HIS A 374 9.36 -11.93 -28.99
C HIS A 374 8.59 -10.65 -29.39
N PRO A 375 7.97 -9.90 -28.46
CA PRO A 375 7.19 -8.68 -28.77
C PRO A 375 8.01 -7.50 -29.28
N ASP A 376 9.32 -7.68 -29.51
CA ASP A 376 10.22 -6.60 -29.90
C ASP A 376 10.85 -6.90 -31.26
N ALA A 377 10.57 -6.02 -32.21
CA ALA A 377 11.08 -6.10 -33.56
C ALA A 377 12.62 -6.18 -33.61
N GLU A 378 13.35 -5.43 -32.78
CA GLU A 378 14.82 -5.45 -32.82
C GLU A 378 15.38 -6.83 -32.43
N ILE A 379 14.78 -7.49 -31.43
CA ILE A 379 15.17 -8.85 -31.01
C ILE A 379 14.90 -9.87 -32.12
N GLN A 380 13.72 -9.83 -32.73
CA GLN A 380 13.39 -10.70 -33.87
C GLN A 380 14.39 -10.53 -35.01
N GLY A 381 14.71 -9.28 -35.38
CA GLY A 381 15.71 -8.97 -36.41
C GLY A 381 17.11 -9.45 -36.07
N ARG A 382 17.50 -9.47 -34.78
CA ARG A 382 18.81 -10.02 -34.35
C ARG A 382 18.85 -11.54 -34.45
N ALA A 383 17.76 -12.22 -34.11
CA ALA A 383 17.64 -13.67 -34.28
C ALA A 383 17.72 -14.06 -35.77
N LEU A 384 16.98 -13.36 -36.64
CA LEU A 384 17.04 -13.51 -38.11
C LEU A 384 18.47 -13.36 -38.65
N LYS A 385 19.20 -12.32 -38.20
CA LYS A 385 20.59 -12.09 -38.60
C LYS A 385 21.56 -13.16 -38.08
N LEU A 386 21.32 -13.75 -36.92
CA LEU A 386 22.09 -14.89 -36.41
C LEU A 386 21.84 -16.12 -37.31
N ILE A 387 20.57 -16.41 -37.60
CA ILE A 387 20.16 -17.52 -38.46
C ILE A 387 20.77 -17.38 -39.85
N ALA A 388 20.63 -16.22 -40.48
CA ALA A 388 21.21 -15.96 -41.80
C ALA A 388 22.74 -16.20 -41.87
N ARG A 389 23.48 -15.92 -40.78
CA ARG A 389 24.94 -16.10 -40.73
C ARG A 389 25.36 -17.58 -40.71
N HIS A 390 24.63 -18.43 -40.00
CA HIS A 390 25.03 -19.83 -39.76
C HIS A 390 24.18 -20.86 -40.53
N LEU A 391 23.17 -20.43 -41.29
CA LEU A 391 22.23 -21.30 -42.02
C LEU A 391 22.94 -22.33 -42.93
N ARG A 392 24.04 -21.94 -43.57
CA ARG A 392 24.83 -22.83 -44.44
C ARG A 392 25.48 -23.99 -43.68
N SER A 393 25.85 -23.77 -42.43
CA SER A 393 26.52 -24.78 -41.58
C SER A 393 25.53 -25.72 -40.90
N ALA A 394 24.24 -25.37 -40.84
CA ALA A 394 23.18 -26.14 -40.17
C ALA A 394 22.49 -27.20 -41.05
N GLY A 395 22.65 -27.12 -42.38
CA GLY A 395 21.98 -28.00 -43.34
C GLY A 395 20.50 -27.63 -43.60
N SER A 396 19.86 -28.29 -44.57
CA SER A 396 18.49 -27.97 -45.01
C SER A 396 17.38 -28.41 -44.06
N ALA A 397 17.67 -29.32 -43.11
CA ALA A 397 16.70 -29.90 -42.18
C ALA A 397 16.05 -28.87 -41.23
N VAL A 398 16.67 -27.70 -41.03
CA VAL A 398 16.14 -26.64 -40.16
C VAL A 398 15.14 -25.71 -40.84
N LEU A 399 14.99 -25.75 -42.17
CA LEU A 399 14.20 -24.76 -42.92
C LEU A 399 12.69 -24.84 -42.66
N GLU A 400 12.12 -26.04 -42.55
CA GLU A 400 10.69 -26.23 -42.24
C GLU A 400 10.33 -25.70 -40.83
N PRO A 401 11.06 -26.06 -39.76
CA PRO A 401 10.86 -25.45 -38.44
C PRO A 401 11.02 -23.92 -38.45
N LEU A 402 11.98 -23.39 -39.21
CA LEU A 402 12.21 -21.94 -39.31
C LEU A 402 11.07 -21.21 -40.03
N ARG A 403 10.47 -21.81 -41.06
CA ARG A 403 9.27 -21.27 -41.74
C ARG A 403 8.09 -21.19 -40.80
N ALA A 404 7.81 -22.26 -40.06
CA ALA A 404 6.73 -22.29 -39.07
C ALA A 404 6.93 -21.23 -37.98
N ALA A 405 8.16 -21.08 -37.48
CA ALA A 405 8.48 -20.04 -36.50
C ALA A 405 8.35 -18.60 -37.05
N ALA A 406 8.51 -18.41 -38.36
CA ALA A 406 8.51 -17.08 -38.97
C ALA A 406 7.10 -16.46 -39.11
N GLU A 407 6.03 -17.23 -38.91
CA GLU A 407 4.64 -16.75 -38.98
C GLU A 407 4.31 -15.68 -37.94
N VAL A 408 5.02 -15.67 -36.80
CA VAL A 408 4.80 -14.72 -35.69
C VAL A 408 5.72 -13.47 -35.76
N LEU A 409 6.50 -13.33 -36.84
CA LEU A 409 7.39 -12.17 -37.02
C LEU A 409 6.61 -10.87 -37.24
N ASP A 410 7.16 -9.80 -36.71
CA ASP A 410 6.70 -8.44 -36.98
C ASP A 410 6.77 -8.13 -38.49
N PRO A 411 5.75 -7.46 -39.06
CA PRO A 411 5.73 -7.10 -40.48
C PRO A 411 6.97 -6.34 -40.97
N ALA A 412 7.67 -5.61 -40.10
CA ALA A 412 8.93 -4.95 -40.42
C ALA A 412 10.03 -5.91 -40.91
N HIS A 413 9.97 -7.18 -40.52
CA HIS A 413 10.91 -8.23 -40.95
C HIS A 413 10.38 -9.10 -42.08
N ALA A 414 9.14 -8.88 -42.54
CA ALA A 414 8.52 -9.72 -43.56
C ALA A 414 9.36 -9.78 -44.84
N ALA A 415 10.03 -8.71 -45.25
CA ALA A 415 10.91 -8.75 -46.42
C ALA A 415 12.11 -9.69 -46.25
N LEU A 416 12.82 -9.58 -45.13
CA LEU A 416 14.00 -10.42 -44.83
C LEU A 416 13.60 -11.88 -44.56
N ALA A 417 12.48 -12.10 -43.86
CA ALA A 417 11.93 -13.43 -43.63
C ALA A 417 11.46 -14.09 -44.94
N ARG A 418 10.90 -13.32 -45.88
CA ARG A 418 10.56 -13.81 -47.22
C ARG A 418 11.79 -14.21 -48.03
N GLU A 419 12.86 -13.42 -47.97
CA GLU A 419 14.12 -13.75 -48.65
C GLU A 419 14.76 -15.02 -48.07
N LEU A 420 14.77 -15.15 -46.74
CA LEU A 420 15.40 -16.28 -46.06
C LEU A 420 14.55 -17.56 -46.08
N PHE A 421 13.20 -17.44 -46.07
CA PHE A 421 12.28 -18.56 -45.85
C PHE A 421 11.19 -18.75 -46.93
N GLY A 422 10.78 -17.69 -47.66
CA GLY A 422 9.83 -17.75 -48.80
C GLY A 422 8.33 -17.46 -48.52
N LEU A 423 7.96 -16.47 -47.70
CA LEU A 423 6.56 -16.15 -47.29
C LEU A 423 5.75 -15.20 -48.24
N PRO A 424 4.39 -15.10 -48.14
CA PRO A 424 3.54 -14.14 -48.88
C PRO A 424 3.32 -12.77 -48.14
N ALA A 425 2.66 -11.77 -48.79
CA ALA A 425 2.43 -10.40 -48.26
C ALA A 425 1.01 -10.16 -47.70
N ALA A 426 0.85 -9.27 -46.70
CA ALA A 426 -0.42 -8.98 -45.99
C ALA A 426 -1.07 -7.62 -46.37
N PRO A 427 -2.41 -7.45 -46.24
CA PRO A 427 -3.15 -6.23 -46.63
C PRO A 427 -3.20 -5.12 -45.55
N GLU A 428 -3.38 -3.86 -45.97
CA GLU A 428 -3.52 -2.65 -45.11
C GLU A 428 -4.98 -2.37 -44.66
N GLN A 429 -5.19 -1.80 -43.47
CA GLN A 429 -6.51 -1.40 -42.91
C GLN A 429 -6.57 0.11 -42.58
N GLU A 430 -7.75 0.73 -42.75
CA GLU A 430 -8.02 2.15 -42.46
C GLU A 430 -8.17 2.42 -40.95
N TYR A 431 -7.54 3.48 -40.45
CA TYR A 431 -7.51 3.83 -39.03
C TYR A 431 -8.77 4.55 -38.54
N ARG A 432 -9.30 4.16 -37.36
CA ARG A 432 -10.30 4.91 -36.60
C ARG A 432 -9.90 4.95 -35.12
N GLU A 433 -9.99 6.13 -34.53
CA GLU A 433 -9.75 6.31 -33.08
C GLU A 433 -10.82 5.56 -32.28
N LEU A 434 -10.41 4.80 -31.28
CA LEU A 434 -11.30 4.11 -30.34
C LEU A 434 -11.09 4.68 -28.94
N LEU A 435 -12.16 5.28 -28.40
CA LEU A 435 -12.23 5.81 -27.04
C LEU A 435 -13.35 5.08 -26.27
N PRO A 436 -13.24 4.97 -24.93
CA PRO A 436 -14.30 4.37 -24.13
C PRO A 436 -15.59 5.21 -24.19
N PRO A 437 -16.77 4.60 -23.95
CA PRO A 437 -18.00 5.36 -23.81
C PRO A 437 -17.89 6.32 -22.61
N VAL A 438 -18.41 7.54 -22.75
CA VAL A 438 -18.45 8.52 -21.66
C VAL A 438 -19.33 7.98 -20.52
N PRO A 439 -18.77 7.77 -19.31
CA PRO A 439 -19.56 7.32 -18.16
C PRO A 439 -20.67 8.33 -17.84
N ARG A 440 -21.87 7.84 -17.56
CA ARG A 440 -23.02 8.66 -17.15
C ARG A 440 -23.35 8.40 -15.70
N PRO A 441 -23.55 9.43 -14.86
CA PRO A 441 -24.02 9.25 -13.49
C PRO A 441 -25.33 8.45 -13.49
N THR A 442 -25.42 7.46 -12.59
CA THR A 442 -26.62 6.63 -12.45
C THR A 442 -27.45 7.12 -11.25
N PRO A 443 -28.78 7.12 -11.34
CA PRO A 443 -29.64 7.39 -10.18
C PRO A 443 -29.38 6.37 -9.08
N VAL A 444 -29.27 6.86 -7.84
CA VAL A 444 -29.16 5.94 -6.69
C VAL A 444 -30.54 5.35 -6.36
N PRO A 445 -30.61 4.13 -5.82
CA PRO A 445 -31.83 3.63 -5.22
C PRO A 445 -32.32 4.57 -4.11
N GLY A 446 -33.64 4.65 -3.92
CA GLY A 446 -34.23 5.47 -2.86
C GLY A 446 -33.80 5.06 -1.44
N PRO A 447 -34.27 5.80 -0.42
CA PRO A 447 -33.98 5.50 0.98
C PRO A 447 -34.34 4.06 1.36
N LEU A 448 -33.60 3.48 2.30
CA LEU A 448 -33.86 2.13 2.82
C LEU A 448 -35.25 2.10 3.48
N ALA A 449 -36.09 1.16 3.05
CA ALA A 449 -37.51 1.13 3.38
C ALA A 449 -37.76 0.58 4.79
N THR A 450 -36.86 -0.25 5.32
CA THR A 450 -37.03 -0.90 6.62
C THR A 450 -35.77 -0.82 7.49
N ALA A 451 -35.96 -0.90 8.81
CA ALA A 451 -34.85 -0.98 9.76
C ALA A 451 -33.95 -2.22 9.53
N ALA A 452 -34.51 -3.31 9.01
CA ALA A 452 -33.76 -4.52 8.66
C ALA A 452 -32.80 -4.24 7.48
N GLU A 453 -33.25 -3.55 6.44
CA GLU A 453 -32.39 -3.14 5.32
C GLU A 453 -31.24 -2.23 5.79
N VAL A 454 -31.49 -1.33 6.75
CA VAL A 454 -30.44 -0.50 7.38
C VAL A 454 -29.39 -1.36 8.07
N ALA A 455 -29.82 -2.36 8.85
CA ALA A 455 -28.90 -3.27 9.53
C ALA A 455 -28.10 -4.13 8.53
N GLU A 456 -28.73 -4.63 7.48
CA GLU A 456 -28.07 -5.45 6.44
C GLU A 456 -26.99 -4.65 5.70
N GLU A 457 -27.30 -3.46 5.19
CA GLU A 457 -26.31 -2.62 4.51
C GLU A 457 -25.23 -2.10 5.46
N LEU A 458 -25.57 -1.78 6.72
CA LEU A 458 -24.58 -1.45 7.75
C LEU A 458 -23.58 -2.60 7.96
N GLY A 459 -24.08 -3.83 8.02
CA GLY A 459 -23.24 -5.03 8.12
C GLY A 459 -22.27 -5.14 6.95
N ALA A 460 -22.73 -4.88 5.72
CA ALA A 460 -21.89 -4.86 4.52
C ALA A 460 -20.81 -3.76 4.58
N VAL A 461 -21.18 -2.55 5.01
CA VAL A 461 -20.25 -1.41 5.16
C VAL A 461 -19.17 -1.69 6.21
N ILE A 462 -19.52 -2.39 7.30
CA ILE A 462 -18.56 -2.80 8.34
C ILE A 462 -17.74 -4.03 7.89
N ALA A 463 -18.18 -4.81 6.91
CA ALA A 463 -17.47 -6.02 6.47
C ALA A 463 -16.36 -5.75 5.43
N GLY A 464 -16.38 -4.65 4.68
CA GLY A 464 -15.41 -4.40 3.59
C GLY A 464 -15.41 -2.95 3.08
N ASP A 465 -14.55 -2.66 2.08
CA ASP A 465 -14.43 -1.32 1.47
C ASP A 465 -15.79 -0.88 0.90
N PRO A 466 -16.47 0.07 1.56
CA PRO A 466 -17.86 0.32 1.30
C PRO A 466 -18.01 1.19 0.06
N ASP A 467 -18.84 0.71 -0.86
CA ASP A 467 -19.42 1.55 -1.91
C ASP A 467 -19.91 2.87 -1.28
N PRO A 468 -19.46 4.05 -1.78
CA PRO A 468 -19.85 5.34 -1.22
C PRO A 468 -21.36 5.53 -1.11
N ILE A 469 -22.13 4.93 -2.03
CA ILE A 469 -23.59 5.03 -2.04
C ILE A 469 -24.22 4.18 -0.94
N ALA A 470 -23.77 2.94 -0.74
CA ALA A 470 -24.21 2.10 0.37
C ALA A 470 -23.95 2.79 1.72
N PHE A 471 -22.78 3.39 1.90
CA PHE A 471 -22.48 4.18 3.10
C PHE A 471 -23.47 5.33 3.32
N GLU A 472 -23.74 6.16 2.30
CA GLU A 472 -24.66 7.28 2.43
C GLU A 472 -26.10 6.83 2.70
N ARG A 473 -26.55 5.73 2.09
CA ARG A 473 -27.88 5.14 2.32
C ARG A 473 -28.02 4.63 3.76
N VAL A 474 -26.98 4.01 4.31
CA VAL A 474 -26.96 3.60 5.72
C VAL A 474 -27.01 4.82 6.64
N LEU A 475 -26.20 5.85 6.39
CA LEU A 475 -26.16 7.04 7.23
C LEU A 475 -27.52 7.77 7.26
N ASP A 476 -28.15 7.98 6.10
CA ASP A 476 -29.51 8.55 5.99
C ASP A 476 -30.57 7.62 6.60
N GLY A 477 -30.46 6.31 6.40
CA GLY A 477 -31.34 5.30 6.96
C GLY A 477 -31.34 5.28 8.50
N LEU A 478 -30.17 5.41 9.13
CA LEU A 478 -30.05 5.50 10.60
C LEU A 478 -30.81 6.72 11.14
N VAL A 479 -30.74 7.86 10.47
CA VAL A 479 -31.46 9.08 10.87
C VAL A 479 -32.96 8.93 10.67
N ARG A 480 -33.41 8.51 9.48
CA ARG A 480 -34.84 8.33 9.16
C ARG A 480 -35.52 7.31 10.07
N HIS A 481 -34.94 6.12 10.23
CA HIS A 481 -35.55 5.05 11.02
C HIS A 481 -35.51 5.34 12.51
N ALA A 482 -34.53 6.12 13.00
CA ALA A 482 -34.55 6.58 14.39
C ALA A 482 -35.65 7.63 14.65
N HIS A 483 -35.99 8.44 13.64
CA HIS A 483 -37.10 9.39 13.71
C HIS A 483 -38.47 8.68 13.66
N LEU A 484 -38.59 7.66 12.78
CA LEU A 484 -39.85 6.91 12.57
C LEU A 484 -40.14 5.87 13.67
N ASP A 485 -39.20 4.96 13.94
CA ASP A 485 -39.33 3.86 14.90
C ASP A 485 -37.96 3.46 15.46
N ARG A 486 -37.44 4.26 16.40
CA ARG A 486 -36.18 3.97 17.07
C ARG A 486 -36.14 2.60 17.78
N PRO A 487 -37.18 2.15 18.52
CA PRO A 487 -37.20 0.81 19.09
C PRO A 487 -37.03 -0.29 18.04
N GLY A 488 -37.74 -0.21 16.91
CA GLY A 488 -37.59 -1.15 15.79
C GLY A 488 -36.19 -1.12 15.19
N LEU A 489 -35.61 0.07 14.99
CA LEU A 489 -34.23 0.23 14.54
C LEU A 489 -33.22 -0.39 15.51
N THR A 490 -33.38 -0.14 16.80
CA THR A 490 -32.48 -0.68 17.84
C THR A 490 -32.50 -2.21 17.84
N ALA A 491 -33.69 -2.81 17.70
CA ALA A 491 -33.83 -4.26 17.61
C ALA A 491 -33.18 -4.83 16.35
N ALA A 492 -33.31 -4.15 15.20
CA ALA A 492 -32.70 -4.57 13.94
C ALA A 492 -31.17 -4.46 13.94
N LEU A 493 -30.61 -3.44 14.60
CA LEU A 493 -29.16 -3.20 14.64
C LEU A 493 -28.40 -4.17 15.56
N GLU A 494 -29.07 -4.78 16.54
CA GLU A 494 -28.43 -5.59 17.57
C GLU A 494 -27.45 -6.65 17.04
N PRO A 495 -27.79 -7.47 16.02
CA PRO A 495 -26.89 -8.53 15.55
C PRO A 495 -25.59 -7.99 14.95
N VAL A 496 -25.67 -6.82 14.32
CA VAL A 496 -24.54 -6.13 13.68
C VAL A 496 -23.66 -5.49 14.75
N LEU A 497 -24.26 -4.87 15.76
CA LEU A 497 -23.52 -4.23 16.86
C LEU A 497 -22.75 -5.24 17.72
N ARG A 498 -23.28 -6.47 17.91
CA ARG A 498 -22.56 -7.55 18.62
C ARG A 498 -21.31 -8.05 17.90
N THR A 499 -21.28 -7.95 16.58
CA THR A 499 -20.23 -8.52 15.73
C THR A 499 -19.25 -7.46 15.21
N GLY A 500 -19.64 -6.19 15.22
CA GLY A 500 -18.85 -5.06 14.77
C GLY A 500 -17.66 -4.75 15.68
N SER A 501 -16.45 -4.82 15.13
CA SER A 501 -15.27 -4.23 15.75
C SER A 501 -15.20 -2.74 15.42
N TRP A 502 -15.25 -1.88 16.44
CA TRP A 502 -14.88 -0.47 16.36
C TRP A 502 -13.53 -0.23 15.64
N PRO A 503 -13.47 0.65 14.63
CA PRO A 503 -12.19 1.13 14.11
C PRO A 503 -11.71 2.28 15.00
N SER A 504 -10.52 2.21 15.60
CA SER A 504 -9.96 3.37 16.30
C SER A 504 -9.60 4.47 15.27
N SER A 505 -10.29 5.60 15.31
CA SER A 505 -10.02 6.79 14.47
C SER A 505 -8.90 7.67 15.02
N ARG A 506 -8.50 7.49 16.29
CA ARG A 506 -7.58 8.38 17.01
C ARG A 506 -6.23 8.66 16.31
N TRP A 507 -5.78 7.77 15.44
CA TRP A 507 -4.46 7.86 14.79
C TRP A 507 -4.52 8.03 13.27
N GLY A 508 -5.69 8.25 12.67
CA GLY A 508 -5.85 8.34 11.21
C GLY A 508 -7.17 8.98 10.79
N ASP A 509 -7.43 9.01 9.48
CA ASP A 509 -8.66 9.58 8.94
C ASP A 509 -9.91 8.82 9.36
N CYS A 510 -11.00 9.58 9.55
CA CYS A 510 -12.34 8.99 9.64
C CYS A 510 -12.62 8.23 8.34
N SER A 511 -13.08 6.99 8.48
CA SER A 511 -13.45 6.13 7.35
C SER A 511 -14.94 5.84 7.39
N PRO A 512 -15.57 5.43 6.26
CA PRO A 512 -16.99 5.07 6.25
C PRO A 512 -17.38 4.01 7.29
N ARG A 513 -16.46 3.14 7.72
CA ARG A 513 -16.68 2.16 8.80
C ARG A 513 -17.02 2.83 10.15
N ALA A 514 -16.65 4.09 10.35
CA ALA A 514 -17.00 4.87 11.52
C ALA A 514 -18.51 5.17 11.61
N VAL A 515 -19.31 4.83 10.59
CA VAL A 515 -20.79 4.85 10.67
C VAL A 515 -21.33 4.00 11.82
N LEU A 516 -20.56 3.01 12.29
CA LEU A 516 -20.85 2.26 13.51
C LEU A 516 -21.04 3.18 14.73
N HIS A 517 -20.34 4.33 14.80
CA HIS A 517 -20.55 5.37 15.81
C HIS A 517 -22.01 5.84 15.81
N VAL A 518 -22.53 6.18 14.63
CA VAL A 518 -23.89 6.68 14.45
C VAL A 518 -24.90 5.57 14.80
N ALA A 519 -24.63 4.32 14.42
CA ALA A 519 -25.48 3.17 14.75
C ALA A 519 -25.55 2.89 16.26
N LEU A 520 -24.43 2.98 16.99
CA LEU A 520 -24.41 2.85 18.45
C LEU A 520 -25.28 3.93 19.11
N VAL A 521 -25.17 5.19 18.66
CA VAL A 521 -26.00 6.28 19.18
C VAL A 521 -27.47 6.09 18.82
N ALA A 522 -27.78 5.60 17.61
CA ALA A 522 -29.14 5.26 17.22
C ALA A 522 -29.76 4.23 18.17
N ALA A 523 -28.96 3.25 18.61
CA ALA A 523 -29.30 2.20 19.57
C ALA A 523 -29.19 2.60 21.06
N ARG A 524 -28.96 3.89 21.37
CA ARG A 524 -28.77 4.42 22.74
C ARG A 524 -27.62 3.77 23.52
N GLN A 525 -26.55 3.39 22.83
CA GLN A 525 -25.32 2.88 23.45
C GLN A 525 -24.28 4.00 23.58
N ASP A 526 -23.37 3.86 24.54
CA ASP A 526 -22.24 4.77 24.73
C ASP A 526 -21.25 4.64 23.57
N THR A 527 -20.67 5.77 23.14
CA THR A 527 -19.64 5.80 22.09
C THR A 527 -18.26 6.03 22.70
N PRO A 528 -17.19 5.37 22.18
CA PRO A 528 -15.89 5.36 22.83
C PRO A 528 -15.07 6.66 22.74
N GLU A 529 -15.16 7.38 21.62
CA GLU A 529 -14.26 8.48 21.25
C GLU A 529 -14.94 9.46 20.26
N ASP A 530 -14.36 10.66 20.13
CA ASP A 530 -14.63 11.58 19.01
C ASP A 530 -14.05 11.01 17.70
N LEU A 531 -14.70 11.29 16.56
CA LEU A 531 -14.28 10.77 15.26
C LEU A 531 -13.19 11.63 14.62
N HIS A 532 -13.06 12.88 15.03
CA HIS A 532 -11.97 13.76 14.63
C HIS A 532 -10.60 13.25 15.12
N SER A 533 -9.60 13.29 14.23
CA SER A 533 -8.21 12.97 14.54
C SER A 533 -7.40 14.24 14.83
N THR A 534 -6.51 14.19 15.81
CA THR A 534 -5.67 15.35 16.20
C THR A 534 -4.27 15.34 15.58
N ASP A 535 -3.78 14.16 15.19
CA ASP A 535 -2.35 13.97 14.90
C ASP A 535 -2.08 13.60 13.41
N TRP A 536 -3.05 12.97 12.72
CA TRP A 536 -2.94 12.54 11.32
C TRP A 536 -4.31 12.54 10.63
N TYR A 537 -4.76 13.70 10.16
CA TYR A 537 -6.05 13.88 9.46
C TYR A 537 -5.87 14.54 8.08
N THR A 538 -6.84 14.29 7.20
CA THR A 538 -7.08 15.04 5.97
C THR A 538 -8.38 15.83 6.12
N GLU A 539 -8.51 16.86 5.29
CA GLU A 539 -9.71 17.67 5.24
C GLU A 539 -10.95 16.83 4.86
N PHE A 540 -10.77 15.75 4.08
CA PHE A 540 -11.84 14.79 3.79
C PHE A 540 -12.22 13.92 4.99
N GLY A 541 -11.25 13.47 5.78
CA GLY A 541 -11.50 12.72 7.01
C GLY A 541 -12.28 13.55 8.02
N ASN A 542 -11.91 14.82 8.22
CA ASN A 542 -12.63 15.71 9.14
C ASN A 542 -14.03 16.04 8.63
N LEU A 543 -14.21 16.30 7.33
CA LEU A 543 -15.54 16.49 6.74
C LEU A 543 -16.47 15.30 7.04
N LEU A 544 -15.96 14.07 6.90
CA LEU A 544 -16.71 12.86 7.20
C LEU A 544 -17.01 12.72 8.71
N ALA A 545 -16.01 12.99 9.56
CA ALA A 545 -16.15 12.98 11.01
C ALA A 545 -17.23 13.96 11.48
N GLY A 546 -17.16 15.23 11.05
CA GLY A 546 -18.12 16.27 11.40
C GLY A 546 -19.56 15.92 11.03
N ARG A 547 -19.77 15.32 9.85
CA ARG A 547 -21.10 14.82 9.44
C ARG A 547 -21.61 13.69 10.33
N MET A 548 -20.78 12.69 10.62
CA MET A 548 -21.17 11.55 11.46
C MET A 548 -21.44 11.98 12.91
N GLU A 549 -20.60 12.84 13.47
CA GLU A 549 -20.79 13.39 14.82
C GLU A 549 -22.04 14.26 14.89
N GLU A 550 -22.34 15.03 13.85
CA GLU A 550 -23.59 15.79 13.76
C GLU A 550 -24.82 14.89 13.69
N ALA A 551 -24.82 13.87 12.82
CA ALA A 551 -25.89 12.89 12.75
C ALA A 551 -26.09 12.19 14.10
N ALA A 552 -25.00 11.77 14.75
CA ALA A 552 -25.04 11.19 16.09
C ALA A 552 -25.63 12.16 17.13
N ARG A 553 -25.27 13.45 17.09
CA ARG A 553 -25.84 14.46 17.99
C ARG A 553 -27.34 14.65 17.78
N GLN A 554 -27.78 14.75 16.51
CA GLN A 554 -29.20 14.87 16.16
C GLN A 554 -30.00 13.63 16.58
N LEU A 555 -29.40 12.44 16.47
CA LEU A 555 -30.02 11.21 16.93
C LEU A 555 -30.32 11.26 18.43
N ARG A 556 -29.52 11.90 19.28
CA ARG A 556 -29.79 11.98 20.73
C ARG A 556 -31.12 12.67 21.04
N THR A 557 -31.55 13.62 20.21
CA THR A 557 -32.84 14.33 20.36
C THR A 557 -33.96 13.80 19.44
N ALA A 558 -33.63 12.96 18.44
CA ALA A 558 -34.56 12.37 17.46
C ALA A 558 -35.34 13.39 16.60
N GLN A 559 -34.82 14.61 16.44
CA GLN A 559 -35.53 15.72 15.80
C GLN A 559 -35.36 15.76 14.28
N ALA A 560 -34.27 15.23 13.74
CA ALA A 560 -33.98 15.28 12.30
C ALA A 560 -34.80 14.22 11.53
N PRO A 561 -35.63 14.60 10.53
CA PRO A 561 -36.44 13.64 9.78
C PRO A 561 -35.63 12.85 8.72
N LEU A 562 -34.52 13.40 8.21
CA LEU A 562 -33.70 12.84 7.13
C LEU A 562 -32.37 13.59 6.98
N LEU A 563 -31.43 13.08 6.17
CA LEU A 563 -30.24 13.85 5.78
C LEU A 563 -30.42 14.59 4.45
N LEU A 564 -29.98 15.86 4.44
CA LEU A 564 -29.98 16.73 3.28
C LEU A 564 -28.95 16.31 2.24
N ALA A 565 -27.77 15.84 2.66
CA ALA A 565 -26.66 15.53 1.76
C ALA A 565 -26.69 14.12 1.15
N ALA A 566 -27.73 13.32 1.44
CA ALA A 566 -27.89 11.98 0.86
C ALA A 566 -27.93 12.07 -0.68
N PRO A 567 -27.05 11.38 -1.42
CA PRO A 567 -26.91 11.58 -2.86
C PRO A 567 -28.18 11.17 -3.62
N THR A 568 -28.40 11.74 -4.80
CA THR A 568 -29.41 11.28 -5.78
C THR A 568 -28.75 10.61 -6.99
N LEU A 569 -27.44 10.79 -7.18
CA LEU A 569 -26.64 10.18 -8.24
C LEU A 569 -25.41 9.45 -7.67
N SER A 570 -24.94 8.44 -8.40
CA SER A 570 -23.79 7.60 -8.04
C SER A 570 -22.48 8.36 -7.82
N THR A 571 -22.38 9.59 -8.33
CA THR A 571 -21.21 10.47 -8.13
C THR A 571 -21.19 11.14 -6.75
N GLY A 572 -22.26 11.04 -5.96
CA GLY A 572 -22.44 11.81 -4.73
C GLY A 572 -23.27 13.09 -4.93
N ALA A 573 -23.63 13.44 -6.16
CA ALA A 573 -24.41 14.64 -6.45
C ALA A 573 -25.85 14.56 -5.90
N VAL A 574 -26.41 15.72 -5.57
CA VAL A 574 -27.79 15.89 -5.11
C VAL A 574 -28.57 16.72 -6.14
N ASP A 575 -29.72 16.23 -6.56
CA ASP A 575 -30.63 16.97 -7.43
C ASP A 575 -31.20 18.21 -6.71
N ALA A 576 -31.24 19.34 -7.42
CA ALA A 576 -31.61 20.62 -6.83
C ALA A 576 -33.08 20.64 -6.35
N ALA A 577 -34.00 20.03 -7.10
CA ALA A 577 -35.41 19.96 -6.68
C ALA A 577 -35.56 19.07 -5.44
N THR A 578 -34.86 17.95 -5.42
CA THR A 578 -34.83 17.05 -4.25
C THR A 578 -34.29 17.75 -3.00
N LEU A 579 -33.26 18.60 -3.12
CA LEU A 579 -32.74 19.34 -1.97
C LEU A 579 -33.74 20.40 -1.46
N VAL A 580 -34.47 21.08 -2.37
CA VAL A 580 -35.57 21.99 -1.98
C VAL A 580 -36.65 21.24 -1.20
N GLU A 581 -37.08 20.06 -1.67
CA GLU A 581 -38.06 19.22 -0.98
C GLU A 581 -37.59 18.78 0.41
N ARG A 582 -36.31 18.41 0.54
CA ARG A 582 -35.72 18.00 1.82
C ARG A 582 -35.69 19.16 2.83
N ILE A 583 -35.32 20.37 2.42
CA ILE A 583 -35.36 21.53 3.32
C ILE A 583 -36.80 21.91 3.68
N ALA A 584 -37.75 21.82 2.73
CA ALA A 584 -39.17 22.03 3.02
C ALA A 584 -39.71 21.04 4.08
N ALA A 585 -39.24 19.79 4.08
CA ALA A 585 -39.59 18.80 5.11
C ALA A 585 -39.08 19.19 6.51
N TYR A 586 -37.89 19.80 6.60
CA TYR A 586 -37.36 20.36 7.85
C TYR A 586 -38.22 21.56 8.35
N GLU A 587 -38.61 22.47 7.45
CA GLU A 587 -39.52 23.58 7.78
C GLU A 587 -40.87 23.09 8.30
N ALA A 588 -41.45 22.08 7.65
CA ALA A 588 -42.72 21.50 8.07
C ALA A 588 -42.64 20.83 9.46
N ALA A 589 -41.47 20.27 9.80
CA ALA A 589 -41.20 19.69 11.10
C ALA A 589 -40.85 20.74 12.19
N GLY A 590 -40.61 22.00 11.81
CA GLY A 590 -40.19 23.06 12.73
C GLY A 590 -38.79 22.82 13.32
N VAL A 591 -37.91 22.14 12.58
CA VAL A 591 -36.55 21.79 12.99
C VAL A 591 -35.56 22.40 12.01
N GLU A 592 -34.47 22.98 12.52
CA GLU A 592 -33.38 23.45 11.67
C GLU A 592 -32.40 22.31 11.37
N PRO A 593 -31.93 22.17 10.11
CA PRO A 593 -30.91 21.19 9.78
C PRO A 593 -29.56 21.55 10.41
N GLY A 594 -28.75 20.52 10.65
CA GLY A 594 -27.40 20.71 11.14
C GLY A 594 -26.49 21.36 10.09
N PRO A 595 -25.55 22.24 10.50
CA PRO A 595 -24.68 22.95 9.57
C PRO A 595 -23.73 22.04 8.77
N ALA A 596 -23.27 20.91 9.32
CA ALA A 596 -22.32 20.03 8.62
C ALA A 596 -23.00 19.31 7.44
N ASP A 597 -24.19 18.74 7.65
CA ASP A 597 -24.96 18.07 6.61
C ASP A 597 -25.51 19.08 5.58
N LEU A 598 -25.97 20.27 6.01
CA LEU A 598 -26.35 21.34 5.09
C LEU A 598 -25.17 21.77 4.20
N SER A 599 -23.99 21.99 4.79
CA SER A 599 -22.80 22.39 4.02
C SER A 599 -22.42 21.33 2.98
N GLN A 600 -22.47 20.05 3.36
CA GLN A 600 -22.22 18.96 2.41
C GLN A 600 -23.28 18.88 1.31
N ALA A 601 -24.55 19.13 1.64
CA ALA A 601 -25.63 19.14 0.66
C ALA A 601 -25.43 20.27 -0.37
N LEU A 602 -25.00 21.46 0.07
CA LEU A 602 -24.67 22.59 -0.79
C LEU A 602 -23.49 22.26 -1.71
N LEU A 603 -22.43 21.64 -1.21
CA LEU A 603 -21.28 21.21 -2.02
C LEU A 603 -21.64 20.13 -3.07
N ARG A 604 -22.69 19.35 -2.82
CA ARG A 604 -23.14 18.27 -3.71
C ARG A 604 -24.25 18.67 -4.68
N VAL A 605 -24.96 19.77 -4.43
CA VAL A 605 -26.15 20.14 -5.22
C VAL A 605 -25.76 20.43 -6.67
N LEU A 606 -26.50 19.85 -7.59
CA LEU A 606 -26.37 20.12 -9.02
C LEU A 606 -26.73 21.58 -9.32
N PRO A 607 -25.90 22.30 -10.10
CA PRO A 607 -26.30 23.61 -10.63
C PRO A 607 -27.58 23.47 -11.46
N THR A 608 -28.48 24.45 -11.35
CA THR A 608 -29.73 24.47 -12.11
C THR A 608 -29.96 25.84 -12.75
N ARG A 609 -30.55 25.83 -13.94
CA ARG A 609 -31.07 27.03 -14.62
C ARG A 609 -32.60 27.07 -14.66
N SER A 610 -33.26 26.13 -13.97
CA SER A 610 -34.72 26.08 -13.92
C SER A 610 -35.25 27.18 -12.99
N GLU A 611 -35.92 28.17 -13.56
CA GLU A 611 -36.57 29.25 -12.78
C GLU A 611 -37.64 28.70 -11.84
N GLU A 612 -38.26 27.56 -12.15
CA GLU A 612 -39.23 26.91 -11.26
C GLU A 612 -38.56 26.43 -9.96
N ILE A 613 -37.41 25.77 -10.06
CA ILE A 613 -36.64 25.28 -8.91
C ILE A 613 -36.08 26.46 -8.10
N LEU A 614 -35.56 27.49 -8.78
CA LEU A 614 -35.05 28.70 -8.12
C LEU A 614 -36.16 29.41 -7.34
N ALA A 615 -37.32 29.60 -7.95
CA ALA A 615 -38.47 30.21 -7.28
C ALA A 615 -38.99 29.32 -6.13
N ALA A 616 -38.89 27.99 -6.24
CA ALA A 616 -39.24 27.08 -5.14
C ALA A 616 -38.29 27.22 -3.96
N ALA A 617 -36.97 27.31 -4.20
CA ALA A 617 -35.98 27.57 -3.16
C ALA A 617 -36.20 28.93 -2.48
N GLU A 618 -36.56 29.98 -3.23
CA GLU A 618 -36.81 31.32 -2.70
C GLU A 618 -38.08 31.43 -1.85
N ARG A 619 -39.01 30.47 -1.95
CA ARG A 619 -40.21 30.42 -1.10
C ARG A 619 -39.95 29.80 0.27
N LEU A 620 -38.81 29.13 0.46
CA LEU A 620 -38.42 28.57 1.75
C LEU A 620 -38.14 29.71 2.75
N THR A 621 -38.61 29.54 3.98
CA THR A 621 -38.59 30.60 5.01
C THR A 621 -37.50 30.41 6.07
N SER A 622 -36.90 29.22 6.14
CA SER A 622 -35.80 28.87 7.04
C SER A 622 -34.48 29.52 6.64
N ALA A 623 -33.55 29.56 7.60
CA ALA A 623 -32.18 29.99 7.33
C ALA A 623 -31.49 29.09 6.30
N ALA A 624 -31.73 27.77 6.38
CA ALA A 624 -31.23 26.80 5.40
C ALA A 624 -31.79 27.03 3.99
N GLY A 625 -33.09 27.34 3.89
CA GLY A 625 -33.74 27.69 2.61
C GLY A 625 -33.13 28.94 1.98
N ALA A 626 -32.89 29.99 2.76
CA ALA A 626 -32.23 31.21 2.30
C ALA A 626 -30.79 30.96 1.82
N GLN A 627 -30.05 30.07 2.48
CA GLN A 627 -28.71 29.66 2.03
C GLN A 627 -28.76 28.89 0.71
N LEU A 628 -29.67 27.92 0.56
CA LEU A 628 -29.85 27.17 -0.68
C LEU A 628 -30.23 28.09 -1.84
N ALA A 629 -31.21 28.98 -1.65
CA ALA A 629 -31.64 29.91 -2.68
C ALA A 629 -30.47 30.78 -3.17
N ARG A 630 -29.66 31.31 -2.24
CA ARG A 630 -28.46 32.09 -2.59
C ARG A 630 -27.42 31.24 -3.33
N TRP A 631 -27.18 30.01 -2.88
CA TRP A 631 -26.25 29.09 -3.51
C TRP A 631 -26.65 28.79 -4.96
N LEU A 632 -27.91 28.43 -5.19
CA LEU A 632 -28.41 28.10 -6.53
C LEU A 632 -28.40 29.33 -7.47
N ARG A 633 -28.72 30.53 -6.96
CA ARG A 633 -28.67 31.78 -7.74
C ARG A 633 -27.25 32.19 -8.13
N THR A 634 -26.28 31.96 -7.25
CA THR A 634 -24.87 32.33 -7.48
C THR A 634 -24.07 31.25 -8.20
N GLY A 635 -24.59 30.01 -8.26
CA GLY A 635 -23.90 28.87 -8.86
C GLY A 635 -22.89 28.19 -7.93
N GLY A 636 -22.97 28.46 -6.62
CA GLY A 636 -22.03 27.93 -5.63
C GLY A 636 -20.72 28.74 -5.51
N PRO A 637 -19.65 28.13 -4.98
CA PRO A 637 -18.36 28.80 -4.81
C PRO A 637 -17.72 29.08 -6.15
N VAL A 638 -17.03 30.23 -6.25
CA VAL A 638 -16.36 30.65 -7.50
C VAL A 638 -15.03 29.91 -7.63
N PRO A 639 -14.86 29.04 -8.66
CA PRO A 639 -13.62 28.28 -8.82
C PRO A 639 -12.44 29.20 -9.07
N ARG A 640 -11.34 28.99 -8.35
CA ARG A 640 -10.04 29.63 -8.61
C ARG A 640 -9.05 28.61 -9.18
N PRO A 641 -8.28 28.97 -10.22
CA PRO A 641 -7.40 28.01 -10.89
C PRO A 641 -6.21 27.66 -9.99
N ALA A 642 -5.90 26.37 -9.94
CA ALA A 642 -4.70 25.83 -9.32
C ALA A 642 -3.45 26.33 -10.05
N THR A 643 -2.38 26.66 -9.32
CA THR A 643 -1.09 27.01 -9.91
C THR A 643 -0.05 25.96 -9.57
N ALA A 644 0.61 25.39 -10.58
CA ALA A 644 1.66 24.41 -10.36
C ALA A 644 2.88 25.05 -9.67
N VAL A 645 3.36 24.42 -8.61
CA VAL A 645 4.53 24.88 -7.83
C VAL A 645 5.45 23.72 -7.51
N LYS A 646 6.75 24.00 -7.40
CA LYS A 646 7.76 22.99 -7.05
C LYS A 646 8.15 23.14 -5.58
N VAL A 647 8.17 22.01 -4.87
CA VAL A 647 8.60 21.93 -3.47
C VAL A 647 9.83 21.02 -3.40
N SER A 648 10.90 21.47 -2.76
CA SER A 648 12.13 20.68 -2.62
C SER A 648 12.54 20.46 -1.15
N PRO A 649 13.24 19.37 -0.82
CA PRO A 649 13.70 19.10 0.55
C PRO A 649 14.71 20.10 1.09
N ALA A 650 15.36 20.88 0.23
CA ALA A 650 16.28 21.94 0.65
C ALA A 650 15.53 23.17 1.20
N ASP A 651 14.25 23.32 0.83
CA ASP A 651 13.42 24.47 1.20
C ASP A 651 12.77 24.30 2.59
N GLU A 652 12.69 23.07 3.11
CA GLU A 652 12.09 22.74 4.42
C GLU A 652 13.14 22.17 5.38
N ALA A 653 13.86 23.05 6.08
CA ALA A 653 14.77 22.64 7.14
C ALA A 653 14.00 21.99 8.32
N ALA A 654 14.26 20.70 8.53
CA ALA A 654 14.18 20.00 9.82
C ALA A 654 12.87 20.15 10.63
N SER A 655 11.93 19.20 10.50
CA SER A 655 10.90 19.01 11.55
C SER A 655 10.34 17.59 11.69
N ASN A 656 10.56 16.66 10.74
CA ASN A 656 10.13 15.27 10.92
C ASN A 656 11.14 14.28 10.34
N HIS A 657 11.67 13.41 11.21
CA HIS A 657 12.63 12.36 10.85
C HIS A 657 12.04 11.45 9.76
N TRP A 658 10.72 11.18 9.79
CA TRP A 658 10.04 10.34 8.80
C TRP A 658 9.91 10.99 7.41
N ALA A 659 9.61 12.30 7.34
CA ALA A 659 9.54 13.02 6.07
C ALA A 659 10.92 13.09 5.39
N TRP A 660 11.99 13.32 6.16
CA TRP A 660 13.35 13.37 5.60
C TRP A 660 13.78 12.05 4.93
N TYR A 661 13.34 10.90 5.45
CA TYR A 661 13.59 9.60 4.84
C TYR A 661 12.84 9.35 3.53
N THR A 662 11.74 10.07 3.30
CA THR A 662 10.80 9.75 2.22
C THR A 662 11.02 10.62 0.98
N PHE A 663 11.56 11.84 1.13
CA PHE A 663 11.68 12.82 0.02
C PHE A 663 13.12 13.12 -0.44
N HIS A 664 14.15 12.43 0.08
CA HIS A 664 15.55 12.80 -0.16
C HIS A 664 15.91 12.89 -1.66
N GLY A 665 16.20 14.11 -2.14
CA GLY A 665 16.57 14.38 -3.53
C GLY A 665 15.42 14.38 -4.55
N THR A 666 14.16 14.42 -4.09
CA THR A 666 12.97 14.46 -4.96
C THR A 666 12.36 15.85 -4.95
N VAL A 667 12.22 16.46 -6.13
CA VAL A 667 11.40 17.67 -6.31
C VAL A 667 9.98 17.22 -6.58
N LEU A 668 9.01 17.73 -5.81
CA LEU A 668 7.61 17.47 -6.04
C LEU A 668 6.99 18.66 -6.77
N THR A 669 6.29 18.39 -7.87
CA THR A 669 5.38 19.36 -8.48
C THR A 669 4.01 19.18 -7.83
N CYS A 670 3.60 20.15 -7.03
CA CYS A 670 2.29 20.22 -6.41
C CYS A 670 1.46 21.36 -7.04
N VAL A 671 0.31 21.67 -6.45
CA VAL A 671 -0.45 22.87 -6.79
C VAL A 671 -0.63 23.74 -5.54
N ASP A 672 -0.47 25.04 -5.74
CA ASP A 672 -0.99 26.06 -4.84
C ASP A 672 -2.45 26.31 -5.22
N GLN A 673 -3.36 26.05 -4.28
CA GLN A 673 -4.79 26.18 -4.47
C GLN A 673 -5.34 27.29 -3.56
N PRO A 674 -5.74 28.44 -4.10
CA PRO A 674 -6.34 29.51 -3.31
C PRO A 674 -7.64 29.08 -2.63
N GLU A 675 -8.00 29.76 -1.53
CA GLU A 675 -9.31 29.60 -0.90
C GLU A 675 -10.44 29.92 -1.88
N TRP A 676 -11.51 29.12 -1.83
CA TRP A 676 -12.73 29.35 -2.58
C TRP A 676 -13.73 30.17 -1.77
N ASP A 677 -14.13 31.31 -2.31
CA ASP A 677 -15.14 32.14 -1.68
C ASP A 677 -16.51 31.47 -1.79
N SER A 678 -17.08 31.11 -0.64
CA SER A 678 -18.45 30.60 -0.55
C SER A 678 -19.47 31.75 -0.46
N PRO A 679 -20.58 31.71 -1.21
CA PRO A 679 -21.64 32.74 -1.13
C PRO A 679 -22.42 32.70 0.20
N VAL A 680 -22.26 31.63 0.98
CA VAL A 680 -22.91 31.40 2.27
C VAL A 680 -21.91 30.85 3.30
N PRO A 681 -22.15 31.03 4.60
CA PRO A 681 -21.33 30.39 5.62
C PRO A 681 -21.39 28.87 5.53
N LEU A 682 -20.23 28.21 5.59
CA LEU A 682 -20.11 26.75 5.67
C LEU A 682 -19.67 26.33 7.07
N ALA A 683 -19.98 25.10 7.45
CA ALA A 683 -19.47 24.47 8.67
C ALA A 683 -17.92 24.39 8.63
N PRO A 684 -17.23 24.39 9.79
CA PRO A 684 -15.78 24.43 9.86
C PRO A 684 -15.05 23.41 8.98
N ASP A 685 -15.51 22.16 8.92
CA ASP A 685 -14.84 21.12 8.13
C ASP A 685 -15.04 21.29 6.62
N ALA A 686 -16.24 21.73 6.20
CA ALA A 686 -16.51 22.07 4.81
C ALA A 686 -15.75 23.33 4.36
N ALA A 687 -15.65 24.34 5.23
CA ALA A 687 -14.81 25.51 5.01
C ALA A 687 -13.32 25.13 4.96
N GLY A 688 -12.85 24.24 5.84
CA GLY A 688 -11.49 23.71 5.84
C GLY A 688 -11.15 22.95 4.55
N LEU A 689 -12.12 22.20 4.00
CA LEU A 689 -11.97 21.55 2.69
C LEU A 689 -11.87 22.56 1.53
N LEU A 690 -12.32 23.81 1.69
CA LEU A 690 -12.24 24.86 0.67
C LEU A 690 -11.17 25.93 0.99
N ALA A 691 -10.52 25.87 2.15
CA ALA A 691 -9.49 26.81 2.57
C ALA A 691 -8.24 26.75 1.69
N ALA A 692 -7.40 27.79 1.67
CA ALA A 692 -6.19 27.80 0.85
C ALA A 692 -5.26 26.60 1.14
N VAL A 693 -4.74 25.95 0.09
CA VAL A 693 -3.78 24.86 0.17
C VAL A 693 -2.42 25.36 -0.27
N ALA A 694 -1.53 25.58 0.71
CA ALA A 694 -0.11 25.76 0.45
C ALA A 694 0.59 24.39 0.43
N PRO A 695 1.22 23.99 -0.69
CA PRO A 695 1.90 22.71 -0.77
C PRO A 695 3.18 22.73 0.06
N SER A 696 3.40 21.63 0.79
CA SER A 696 4.59 21.40 1.63
C SER A 696 4.93 19.92 1.69
N LEU A 697 6.17 19.58 2.03
CA LEU A 697 6.55 18.17 2.23
C LEU A 697 5.87 17.59 3.48
N GLN A 698 5.57 18.41 4.48
CA GLN A 698 4.76 17.98 5.62
C GLN A 698 3.35 17.55 5.20
N ARG A 699 2.67 18.35 4.35
CA ARG A 699 1.38 17.96 3.77
C ARG A 699 1.51 16.68 2.95
N ALA A 700 2.54 16.58 2.12
CA ALA A 700 2.78 15.37 1.33
C ALA A 700 2.97 14.13 2.23
N ALA A 701 3.77 14.22 3.29
CA ALA A 701 3.98 13.12 4.24
C ALA A 701 2.67 12.67 4.91
N ARG A 702 1.80 13.62 5.26
CA ARG A 702 0.47 13.36 5.85
C ARG A 702 -0.41 12.60 4.88
N TYR A 703 -0.52 13.07 3.64
CA TYR A 703 -1.35 12.43 2.61
C TYR A 703 -0.78 11.09 2.10
N TRP A 704 0.54 10.91 2.11
CA TRP A 704 1.18 9.63 1.77
C TRP A 704 0.95 8.55 2.82
N SER A 705 0.67 8.97 4.06
CA SER A 705 0.34 8.08 5.19
C SER A 705 -1.17 7.89 5.35
N ALA A 706 -1.99 8.64 4.61
CA ALA A 706 -3.43 8.51 4.63
C ALA A 706 -3.89 7.25 3.89
N ALA A 707 -5.07 6.76 4.23
CA ALA A 707 -5.75 5.66 3.55
C ALA A 707 -6.89 6.23 2.70
N PRO A 708 -6.60 6.72 1.47
CA PRO A 708 -7.63 7.29 0.60
C PRO A 708 -8.74 6.27 0.35
N VAL A 709 -9.98 6.74 0.43
CA VAL A 709 -11.18 5.93 0.20
C VAL A 709 -12.03 6.56 -0.90
N ARG A 710 -12.76 5.73 -1.66
CA ARG A 710 -13.63 6.18 -2.76
C ARG A 710 -14.62 7.24 -2.33
N HIS A 711 -15.04 7.20 -1.07
CA HIS A 711 -15.98 8.16 -0.49
C HIS A 711 -15.52 9.63 -0.65
N TRP A 712 -14.22 9.91 -0.61
CA TRP A 712 -13.69 11.27 -0.76
C TRP A 712 -14.09 11.93 -2.09
N THR A 713 -14.24 11.14 -3.16
CA THR A 713 -14.63 11.65 -4.48
C THR A 713 -16.07 12.17 -4.52
N THR A 714 -16.91 11.74 -3.57
CA THR A 714 -18.31 12.19 -3.45
C THR A 714 -18.45 13.52 -2.71
N ALA A 715 -17.36 14.07 -2.16
CA ALA A 715 -17.42 15.31 -1.40
C ALA A 715 -17.71 16.52 -2.30
N LEU A 716 -17.13 16.53 -3.50
CA LEU A 716 -17.15 17.63 -4.46
C LEU A 716 -17.48 17.13 -5.88
N PRO A 717 -18.68 16.55 -6.12
CA PRO A 717 -19.01 15.80 -7.33
C PRO A 717 -19.03 16.64 -8.62
N HIS A 718 -19.02 17.97 -8.53
CA HIS A 718 -19.03 18.91 -9.68
C HIS A 718 -17.75 19.74 -9.82
N HIS A 719 -16.75 19.46 -8.99
CA HIS A 719 -15.52 20.25 -8.90
C HIS A 719 -14.28 19.35 -8.99
N ARG A 720 -14.16 18.57 -10.08
CA ARG A 720 -13.04 17.63 -10.29
C ARG A 720 -11.65 18.26 -10.13
N GLU A 721 -11.49 19.52 -10.55
CA GLU A 721 -10.23 20.24 -10.39
C GLU A 721 -9.88 20.50 -8.93
N GLU A 722 -10.86 20.92 -8.13
CA GLU A 722 -10.66 21.14 -6.69
C GLU A 722 -10.38 19.82 -5.97
N LEU A 723 -11.14 18.77 -6.31
CA LEU A 723 -10.92 17.43 -5.78
C LEU A 723 -9.50 16.93 -6.09
N ALA A 724 -9.03 17.10 -7.33
CA ALA A 724 -7.67 16.75 -7.73
C ALA A 724 -6.62 17.60 -7.02
N ALA A 725 -6.86 18.91 -6.82
CA ALA A 725 -5.93 19.80 -6.13
C ALA A 725 -5.73 19.38 -4.67
N ARG A 726 -6.81 19.03 -3.97
CA ARG A 726 -6.77 18.56 -2.58
C ARG A 726 -6.12 17.20 -2.42
N LEU A 727 -6.23 16.34 -3.43
CA LEU A 727 -5.73 14.96 -3.41
C LEU A 727 -4.39 14.80 -4.14
N LEU A 728 -3.79 15.87 -4.68
CA LEU A 728 -2.62 15.75 -5.55
C LEU A 728 -1.46 15.03 -4.87
N GLU A 729 -1.24 15.28 -3.58
CA GLU A 729 -0.21 14.60 -2.82
C GLU A 729 -0.43 13.08 -2.71
N VAL A 730 -1.67 12.59 -2.75
CA VAL A 730 -1.94 11.14 -2.80
C VAL A 730 -1.28 10.51 -4.03
N PHE A 731 -1.35 11.20 -5.17
CA PHE A 731 -0.84 10.69 -6.46
C PHE A 731 0.65 10.94 -6.64
N SER A 732 1.23 11.95 -6.00
CA SER A 732 2.64 12.33 -6.18
C SER A 732 3.62 11.26 -5.67
N ASN A 733 3.17 10.33 -4.81
CA ASN A 733 3.93 9.14 -4.44
C ASN A 733 3.88 8.05 -5.52
N THR A 734 4.62 8.23 -6.62
CA THR A 734 4.60 7.29 -7.74
C THR A 734 5.12 5.89 -7.40
N ASP A 735 5.72 5.67 -6.22
CA ASP A 735 6.12 4.33 -5.78
C ASP A 735 5.05 3.61 -4.95
N SER A 736 3.97 4.29 -4.58
CA SER A 736 2.76 3.73 -3.97
C SER A 736 1.70 3.39 -5.02
N ALA A 737 0.83 2.42 -4.72
CA ALA A 737 -0.41 2.20 -5.48
C ALA A 737 -1.61 2.95 -4.87
N SER A 738 -1.46 3.47 -3.65
CA SER A 738 -2.56 4.01 -2.84
C SER A 738 -3.27 5.18 -3.53
N GLY A 739 -4.60 5.13 -3.56
CA GLY A 739 -5.47 6.21 -4.05
C GLY A 739 -5.53 6.41 -5.56
N THR A 740 -4.67 5.75 -6.36
CA THR A 740 -4.71 5.88 -7.83
C THR A 740 -5.99 5.35 -8.47
N ASP A 741 -6.72 4.48 -7.77
CA ASP A 741 -8.07 4.03 -8.12
C ASP A 741 -9.13 5.13 -8.02
N LEU A 742 -8.80 6.28 -7.41
CA LEU A 742 -9.65 7.47 -7.42
C LEU A 742 -9.56 8.25 -8.74
N LEU A 743 -8.52 8.08 -9.55
CA LEU A 743 -8.33 8.86 -10.79
C LEU A 743 -9.49 8.70 -11.79
N PRO A 744 -10.01 7.49 -12.08
CA PRO A 744 -11.19 7.34 -12.92
C PRO A 744 -12.41 8.07 -12.35
N LEU A 745 -12.64 7.99 -11.03
CA LEU A 745 -13.75 8.66 -10.36
C LEU A 745 -13.63 10.20 -10.43
N ILE A 746 -12.41 10.74 -10.32
CA ILE A 746 -12.12 12.17 -10.52
C ILE A 746 -12.38 12.58 -11.98
N ALA A 747 -12.00 11.75 -12.95
CA ALA A 747 -12.27 12.00 -14.37
C ALA A 747 -13.77 11.97 -14.69
N GLU A 748 -14.55 11.16 -13.98
CA GLU A 748 -16.02 11.07 -14.10
C GLU A 748 -16.77 12.23 -13.42
N ALA A 749 -16.22 12.81 -12.34
CA ALA A 749 -16.82 13.93 -11.63
C ALA A 749 -17.01 15.16 -12.53
N GLY A 750 -17.96 16.05 -12.26
CA GLY A 750 -18.21 17.27 -13.05
C GLY A 750 -17.12 18.34 -12.88
N GLY A 751 -17.21 19.41 -13.68
CA GLY A 751 -16.32 20.58 -13.59
C GLY A 751 -15.16 20.58 -14.60
N PRO A 752 -14.34 21.65 -14.62
CA PRO A 752 -13.19 21.76 -15.52
C PRO A 752 -12.10 20.76 -15.15
N ALA A 753 -11.31 20.31 -16.13
CA ALA A 753 -10.05 19.62 -15.89
C ALA A 753 -8.90 20.61 -16.16
N GLY A 754 -8.23 21.06 -15.11
CA GLY A 754 -7.16 22.04 -15.14
C GLY A 754 -5.81 21.44 -14.73
N PRO A 755 -4.84 22.27 -14.27
CA PRO A 755 -3.51 21.81 -13.87
C PRO A 755 -3.50 20.66 -12.86
N ALA A 756 -4.38 20.64 -11.86
CA ALA A 756 -4.39 19.63 -10.82
C ALA A 756 -4.83 18.26 -11.36
N VAL A 757 -5.91 18.19 -12.14
CA VAL A 757 -6.34 16.92 -12.78
C VAL A 757 -5.24 16.38 -13.70
N HIS A 758 -4.65 17.22 -14.53
CA HIS A 758 -3.63 16.78 -15.48
C HIS A 758 -2.34 16.35 -14.77
N LEU A 759 -1.93 17.02 -13.68
CA LEU A 759 -0.81 16.57 -12.84
C LEU A 759 -1.10 15.24 -12.15
N ALA A 760 -2.31 15.06 -11.61
CA ALA A 760 -2.71 13.80 -10.97
C ALA A 760 -2.66 12.62 -11.96
N VAL A 761 -3.19 12.81 -13.18
CA VAL A 761 -3.08 11.82 -14.27
C VAL A 761 -1.62 11.60 -14.66
N ALA A 762 -0.80 12.65 -14.77
CA ALA A 762 0.60 12.55 -15.14
C ALA A 762 1.42 11.71 -14.11
N TYR A 763 1.20 11.93 -12.81
CA TYR A 763 1.78 11.11 -11.76
C TYR A 763 1.33 9.64 -11.84
N GLY A 764 0.02 9.41 -12.01
CA GLY A 764 -0.55 8.08 -12.16
C GLY A 764 0.02 7.30 -13.36
N LEU A 765 0.22 7.96 -14.51
CA LEU A 765 0.87 7.36 -15.69
C LEU A 765 2.33 6.96 -15.40
N GLY A 766 2.97 7.60 -14.42
CA GLY A 766 4.32 7.31 -13.93
C GLY A 766 4.40 6.33 -12.76
N ALA A 767 3.26 5.78 -12.30
CA ALA A 767 3.20 4.93 -11.11
C ALA A 767 3.99 3.62 -11.26
N ARG A 768 4.56 3.15 -10.16
CA ARG A 768 5.36 1.90 -10.09
C ARG A 768 4.50 0.67 -10.36
N HIS A 769 3.27 0.71 -9.87
CA HIS A 769 2.33 -0.39 -9.86
C HIS A 769 1.54 -0.44 -11.18
N PRO A 770 1.48 -1.60 -11.88
CA PRO A 770 0.69 -1.74 -13.11
C PRO A 770 -0.79 -1.35 -12.94
N GLU A 771 -1.41 -1.75 -11.83
CA GLU A 771 -2.79 -1.42 -11.48
C GLU A 771 -3.03 0.10 -11.39
N ALA A 772 -2.09 0.82 -10.77
CA ALA A 772 -2.12 2.28 -10.67
C ALA A 772 -1.99 2.97 -12.03
N ARG A 773 -1.12 2.44 -12.91
CA ARG A 773 -0.97 2.95 -14.28
C ARG A 773 -2.23 2.69 -15.10
N ALA A 774 -2.87 1.54 -14.93
CA ALA A 774 -4.12 1.22 -15.61
C ALA A 774 -5.23 2.21 -15.23
N ALA A 775 -5.43 2.49 -13.94
CA ALA A 775 -6.39 3.49 -13.49
C ALA A 775 -6.11 4.90 -14.05
N ALA A 776 -4.83 5.29 -14.17
CA ALA A 776 -4.45 6.55 -14.79
C ALA A 776 -4.70 6.58 -16.31
N VAL A 777 -4.51 5.45 -17.00
CA VAL A 777 -4.87 5.30 -18.42
C VAL A 777 -6.39 5.39 -18.59
N ASP A 778 -7.18 4.77 -17.73
CA ASP A 778 -8.64 4.88 -17.76
C ASP A 778 -9.08 6.34 -17.58
N ALA A 779 -8.52 7.04 -16.59
CA ALA A 779 -8.78 8.48 -16.38
C ALA A 779 -8.41 9.34 -17.59
N LEU A 780 -7.23 9.09 -18.20
CA LEU A 780 -6.80 9.76 -19.44
C LEU A 780 -7.81 9.57 -20.57
N LEU A 781 -8.26 8.33 -20.79
CA LEU A 781 -9.18 7.97 -21.87
C LEU A 781 -10.60 8.50 -21.62
N VAL A 782 -11.07 8.51 -20.38
CA VAL A 782 -12.36 9.12 -19.98
C VAL A 782 -12.33 10.63 -20.21
N LEU A 783 -11.27 11.33 -19.80
CA LEU A 783 -11.11 12.76 -20.06
C LEU A 783 -11.06 13.06 -21.56
N ALA A 784 -10.40 12.22 -22.35
CA ALA A 784 -10.37 12.35 -23.81
C ALA A 784 -11.75 12.14 -24.43
N ALA A 785 -12.49 11.11 -24.00
CA ALA A 785 -13.84 10.81 -24.48
C ALA A 785 -14.85 11.93 -24.14
N GLN A 786 -14.68 12.57 -22.98
CA GLN A 786 -15.49 13.74 -22.56
C GLN A 786 -15.11 15.04 -23.29
N GLY A 787 -13.99 15.07 -24.02
CA GLY A 787 -13.43 16.31 -24.59
C GLY A 787 -12.86 17.27 -23.53
N ALA A 788 -12.61 16.77 -22.31
CA ALA A 788 -12.08 17.56 -21.18
C ALA A 788 -10.55 17.50 -21.06
N LEU A 789 -9.87 16.64 -21.83
CA LEU A 789 -8.42 16.49 -21.80
C LEU A 789 -7.70 17.65 -22.52
N ASP A 790 -6.99 18.48 -21.77
CA ASP A 790 -5.98 19.39 -22.29
C ASP A 790 -4.67 18.63 -22.55
N ARG A 791 -4.53 18.19 -23.80
CA ARG A 791 -3.41 17.36 -24.27
C ARG A 791 -2.08 18.10 -24.21
N GLU A 792 -2.11 19.42 -24.37
CA GLU A 792 -0.92 20.27 -24.39
C GLU A 792 -0.40 20.50 -22.98
N LEU A 793 -1.31 20.82 -22.05
CA LEU A 793 -1.00 20.91 -20.62
C LEU A 793 -0.45 19.59 -20.09
N LEU A 794 -1.12 18.46 -20.35
CA LEU A 794 -0.64 17.15 -19.92
C LEU A 794 0.75 16.83 -20.47
N GLY A 795 0.98 17.08 -21.77
CA GLY A 795 2.26 16.83 -22.42
C GLY A 795 3.40 17.63 -21.79
N ARG A 796 3.19 18.93 -21.53
CA ARG A 796 4.17 19.78 -20.84
C ARG A 796 4.45 19.31 -19.42
N SER A 797 3.41 19.02 -18.64
CA SER A 797 3.56 18.51 -17.27
C SER A 797 4.32 17.17 -17.23
N LEU A 798 4.05 16.25 -18.16
CA LEU A 798 4.80 14.99 -18.29
C LEU A 798 6.28 15.23 -18.61
N ALA A 799 6.59 16.17 -19.49
CA ALA A 799 7.97 16.52 -19.82
C ALA A 799 8.71 17.05 -18.58
N GLU A 800 8.09 17.95 -17.82
CA GLU A 800 8.64 18.49 -16.57
C GLU A 800 8.86 17.40 -15.51
N LEU A 801 7.85 16.57 -15.24
CA LEU A 801 7.94 15.50 -14.25
C LEU A 801 9.00 14.44 -14.59
N VAL A 802 9.23 14.16 -15.87
CA VAL A 802 10.30 13.26 -16.31
C VAL A 802 11.68 13.89 -16.09
N ARG A 803 11.84 15.19 -16.35
CA ARG A 803 13.10 15.92 -16.10
C ARG A 803 13.43 16.00 -14.62
N ASP A 804 12.42 16.26 -13.80
CA ASP A 804 12.52 16.33 -12.34
C ASP A 804 12.67 14.94 -11.69
N ARG A 805 12.63 13.86 -12.49
CA ARG A 805 12.71 12.45 -12.08
C ARG A 805 11.57 11.99 -11.18
N ALA A 806 10.52 12.78 -11.05
CA ALA A 806 9.29 12.42 -10.36
C ALA A 806 8.53 11.30 -11.10
N VAL A 807 8.63 11.28 -12.44
CA VAL A 807 8.10 10.22 -13.30
C VAL A 807 9.23 9.53 -14.07
N LYS A 808 9.27 8.19 -14.03
CA LYS A 808 10.26 7.41 -14.79
C LYS A 808 9.81 7.19 -16.23
N SER A 809 10.67 7.54 -17.19
CA SER A 809 10.37 7.45 -18.63
C SER A 809 9.92 6.06 -19.10
N ASN A 810 10.46 4.98 -18.52
CA ASN A 810 10.03 3.61 -18.86
C ASN A 810 8.59 3.33 -18.44
N ARG A 811 8.19 3.74 -17.23
CA ARG A 811 6.81 3.60 -16.72
C ARG A 811 5.83 4.40 -17.57
N LEU A 812 6.20 5.64 -17.90
CA LEU A 812 5.41 6.49 -18.79
C LEU A 812 5.24 5.86 -20.18
N THR A 813 6.33 5.32 -20.76
CA THR A 813 6.29 4.62 -22.05
C THR A 813 5.30 3.45 -22.01
N ASP A 814 5.33 2.65 -20.94
CA ASP A 814 4.43 1.50 -20.79
C ASP A 814 2.96 1.94 -20.69
N SER A 815 2.66 3.01 -19.94
CA SER A 815 1.30 3.57 -19.84
C SER A 815 0.79 4.09 -21.19
N LEU A 816 1.60 4.88 -21.89
CA LEU A 816 1.21 5.44 -23.19
C LEU A 816 1.08 4.36 -24.26
N ARG A 817 1.90 3.30 -24.21
CA ARG A 817 1.71 2.12 -25.07
C ARG A 817 0.41 1.40 -24.75
N THR A 818 0.06 1.27 -23.47
CA THR A 818 -1.21 0.67 -23.04
C THR A 818 -2.40 1.46 -23.57
N ALA A 819 -2.38 2.79 -23.40
CA ALA A 819 -3.41 3.68 -23.95
C ALA A 819 -3.49 3.60 -25.48
N ALA A 820 -2.35 3.58 -26.18
CA ALA A 820 -2.34 3.46 -27.64
C ALA A 820 -2.94 2.11 -28.09
N ALA A 821 -2.65 1.02 -27.36
CA ALA A 821 -3.15 -0.31 -27.67
C ALA A 821 -4.69 -0.46 -27.55
N THR A 822 -5.39 0.46 -26.87
CA THR A 822 -6.87 0.51 -26.88
C THR A 822 -7.44 1.11 -28.17
N GLY A 823 -6.58 1.56 -29.09
CA GLY A 823 -6.96 2.28 -30.31
C GLY A 823 -6.95 3.81 -30.17
N ALA A 824 -6.41 4.35 -29.07
CA ALA A 824 -6.36 5.79 -28.82
C ALA A 824 -5.08 6.47 -29.38
N HIS A 825 -4.66 6.12 -30.60
CA HIS A 825 -3.36 6.55 -31.13
C HIS A 825 -3.28 8.06 -31.39
N ALA A 826 -4.34 8.72 -31.86
CA ALA A 826 -4.34 10.16 -32.08
C ALA A 826 -4.30 10.94 -30.76
N THR A 827 -4.97 10.41 -29.72
CA THR A 827 -4.93 10.97 -28.37
C THR A 827 -3.52 10.89 -27.78
N VAL A 828 -2.90 9.71 -27.80
CA VAL A 828 -1.54 9.49 -27.30
C VAL A 828 -0.52 10.29 -28.11
N TRP A 829 -0.66 10.35 -29.44
CA TRP A 829 0.17 11.19 -30.30
C TRP A 829 0.11 12.66 -29.86
N SER A 830 -1.08 13.22 -29.67
CA SER A 830 -1.25 14.64 -29.32
C SER A 830 -0.55 14.99 -28.00
N VAL A 831 -0.65 14.11 -26.98
CA VAL A 831 0.03 14.29 -25.69
C VAL A 831 1.55 14.20 -25.87
N LEU A 832 2.05 13.22 -26.64
CA LEU A 832 3.48 13.07 -26.93
C LEU A 832 4.03 14.25 -27.74
N ALA A 833 3.30 14.73 -28.74
CA ALA A 833 3.69 15.89 -29.55
C ALA A 833 3.92 17.14 -28.69
N ALA A 834 3.11 17.34 -27.65
CA ALA A 834 3.30 18.42 -26.68
C ALA A 834 4.42 18.15 -25.65
N ALA A 835 4.69 16.89 -25.32
CA ALA A 835 5.77 16.52 -24.39
C ALA A 835 7.17 16.56 -25.03
N LEU A 836 7.27 16.21 -26.32
CA LEU A 836 8.55 16.04 -27.03
C LEU A 836 9.45 17.28 -26.98
N PRO A 837 8.97 18.53 -27.17
CA PRO A 837 9.82 19.72 -27.04
C PRO A 837 10.55 19.81 -25.70
N GLY A 838 9.85 19.56 -24.58
CA GLY A 838 10.44 19.58 -23.24
C GLY A 838 11.35 18.38 -22.92
N LEU A 839 11.08 17.24 -23.56
CA LEU A 839 11.88 16.01 -23.43
C LEU A 839 13.17 16.03 -24.29
N LEU A 840 13.17 16.79 -25.39
CA LEU A 840 14.23 16.83 -26.40
C LEU A 840 15.03 18.15 -26.42
N THR A 841 14.97 18.92 -25.33
CA THR A 841 15.86 20.09 -25.12
C THR A 841 17.35 19.71 -25.31
N PRO A 842 18.30 20.67 -25.37
CA PRO A 842 19.70 20.38 -25.65
C PRO A 842 20.30 19.20 -24.87
N ASP A 843 19.92 19.04 -23.59
CA ASP A 843 20.11 17.84 -22.77
C ASP A 843 18.81 16.99 -22.76
N PRO A 844 18.72 15.92 -23.58
CA PRO A 844 17.49 15.15 -23.70
C PRO A 844 17.24 14.27 -22.46
N ALA A 845 15.98 14.12 -22.09
CA ALA A 845 15.59 13.29 -20.95
C ALA A 845 16.01 11.82 -21.14
N HIS A 846 16.47 11.19 -20.05
CA HIS A 846 16.84 9.78 -20.06
C HIS A 846 15.62 8.92 -20.48
N GLY A 847 15.79 8.09 -21.50
CA GLY A 847 14.72 7.22 -22.02
C GLY A 847 13.83 7.85 -23.08
N ALA A 848 14.07 9.10 -23.51
CA ALA A 848 13.29 9.76 -24.57
C ALA A 848 13.22 8.96 -25.89
N GLY A 849 14.23 8.12 -26.18
CA GLY A 849 14.20 7.22 -27.33
C GLY A 849 13.06 6.19 -27.29
N ASP A 850 12.67 5.69 -26.12
CA ASP A 850 11.53 4.77 -25.99
C ASP A 850 10.18 5.47 -26.23
N LEU A 851 10.05 6.71 -25.74
CA LEU A 851 8.86 7.54 -25.98
C LEU A 851 8.72 7.93 -27.46
N LEU A 852 9.83 8.20 -28.16
CA LEU A 852 9.84 8.45 -29.59
C LEU A 852 9.35 7.26 -30.41
N VAL A 853 9.62 6.02 -29.98
CA VAL A 853 9.07 4.81 -30.64
C VAL A 853 7.55 4.80 -30.54
N VAL A 854 7.00 5.07 -29.35
CA VAL A 854 5.54 5.15 -29.16
C VAL A 854 4.95 6.29 -29.98
N ALA A 855 5.63 7.45 -30.01
CA ALA A 855 5.20 8.60 -30.80
C ALA A 855 5.17 8.28 -32.30
N ALA A 856 6.19 7.59 -32.83
CA ALA A 856 6.26 7.20 -34.23
C ALA A 856 5.19 6.16 -34.62
N ASP A 857 4.92 5.17 -33.76
CA ASP A 857 3.82 4.22 -34.00
C ASP A 857 2.46 4.93 -34.00
N CYS A 858 2.21 5.79 -33.01
CA CYS A 858 0.97 6.55 -32.91
C CYS A 858 0.79 7.49 -34.11
N ALA A 859 1.82 8.26 -34.48
CA ALA A 859 1.78 9.16 -35.63
C ALA A 859 1.52 8.40 -36.95
N ARG A 860 2.11 7.21 -37.09
CA ARG A 860 1.95 6.38 -38.30
C ARG A 860 0.51 5.91 -38.42
N ARG A 861 -0.05 5.35 -37.35
CA ARG A 861 -1.40 4.80 -37.32
C ARG A 861 -2.46 5.91 -37.43
N SER A 862 -2.27 7.02 -36.72
CA SER A 862 -3.22 8.13 -36.74
C SER A 862 -3.10 9.04 -37.97
N GLY A 863 -2.13 8.82 -38.86
CA GLY A 863 -1.86 9.69 -40.00
C GLY A 863 -1.42 11.10 -39.59
N ALA A 864 -0.79 11.27 -38.42
CA ALA A 864 -0.37 12.58 -37.94
C ALA A 864 0.71 13.21 -38.82
N ARG A 865 0.70 14.55 -38.88
CA ARG A 865 1.62 15.38 -39.66
C ARG A 865 1.99 16.63 -38.87
N GLY A 866 3.02 17.32 -39.34
CA GLY A 866 3.50 18.57 -38.75
C GLY A 866 4.89 18.42 -38.13
N SER A 867 5.77 19.39 -38.41
CA SER A 867 7.15 19.36 -37.93
C SER A 867 7.25 19.75 -36.45
N ILE A 868 8.13 19.07 -35.72
CA ILE A 868 8.54 19.44 -34.36
C ILE A 868 10.01 19.83 -34.42
N ALA A 869 10.33 21.06 -34.01
CA ALA A 869 11.65 21.65 -34.18
C ALA A 869 12.73 20.85 -33.45
N GLU A 870 12.46 20.44 -32.22
CA GLU A 870 13.38 19.69 -31.36
C GLU A 870 13.64 18.28 -31.90
N VAL A 871 12.61 17.61 -32.45
CA VAL A 871 12.76 16.32 -33.13
C VAL A 871 13.69 16.46 -34.34
N THR A 872 13.50 17.53 -35.13
CA THR A 872 14.34 17.82 -36.31
C THR A 872 15.79 18.12 -35.91
N ALA A 873 15.99 18.89 -34.84
CA ALA A 873 17.30 19.21 -34.31
C ALA A 873 18.04 17.96 -33.82
N VAL A 874 17.37 17.06 -33.09
CA VAL A 874 17.96 15.78 -32.64
C VAL A 874 18.23 14.84 -33.82
N ALA A 875 17.33 14.79 -34.81
CA ALA A 875 17.51 14.01 -36.03
C ALA A 875 18.75 14.44 -36.85
N GLY A 876 19.10 15.72 -36.80
CA GLY A 876 20.28 16.31 -37.45
C GLY A 876 21.61 16.05 -36.75
N ARG A 877 21.61 15.53 -35.51
CA ARG A 877 22.84 15.22 -34.76
C ARG A 877 23.61 14.07 -35.44
N THR A 878 24.94 14.12 -35.35
CA THR A 878 25.81 12.99 -35.74
C THR A 878 25.73 11.90 -34.66
N GLY A 879 25.59 10.64 -35.08
CA GLY A 879 25.46 9.51 -34.16
C GLY A 879 24.44 8.45 -34.58
N SER A 880 24.51 7.30 -33.91
CA SER A 880 23.68 6.12 -34.15
C SER A 880 22.91 5.67 -32.89
N SER A 881 22.82 6.55 -31.89
CA SER A 881 22.04 6.29 -30.69
C SER A 881 20.56 6.09 -31.04
N ARG A 882 19.85 5.31 -30.22
CA ARG A 882 18.43 5.05 -30.41
C ARG A 882 17.64 6.37 -30.50
N LEU A 883 17.93 7.31 -29.62
CA LEU A 883 17.37 8.67 -29.65
C LEU A 883 17.45 9.30 -31.04
N VAL A 884 18.65 9.35 -31.64
CA VAL A 884 18.86 9.97 -32.97
C VAL A 884 18.16 9.19 -34.08
N LYS A 885 18.19 7.85 -34.03
CA LYS A 885 17.53 6.99 -35.03
C LYS A 885 16.01 7.18 -35.01
N GLU A 886 15.39 7.13 -33.84
CA GLU A 886 13.94 7.29 -33.71
C GLU A 886 13.50 8.72 -34.01
N SER A 887 14.30 9.74 -33.68
CA SER A 887 14.02 11.12 -34.11
C SER A 887 14.04 11.29 -35.62
N ARG A 888 14.97 10.64 -36.35
CA ARG A 888 14.97 10.64 -37.83
C ARG A 888 13.74 9.94 -38.37
N ALA A 889 13.42 8.75 -37.85
CA ALA A 889 12.24 7.99 -38.27
C ALA A 889 10.94 8.79 -38.07
N LEU A 890 10.80 9.45 -36.92
CA LEU A 890 9.65 10.30 -36.64
C LEU A 890 9.62 11.55 -37.53
N ARG A 891 10.74 12.25 -37.71
CA ARG A 891 10.82 13.42 -38.61
C ARG A 891 10.39 13.06 -40.03
N ASP A 892 10.91 11.95 -40.57
CA ASP A 892 10.63 11.53 -41.93
C ASP A 892 9.15 11.14 -42.08
N LEU A 893 8.60 10.41 -41.10
CA LEU A 893 7.18 10.07 -41.06
C LEU A 893 6.26 11.30 -41.07
N LEU A 894 6.61 12.35 -40.32
CA LEU A 894 5.82 13.59 -40.24
C LEU A 894 5.93 14.47 -41.50
N ALA A 895 6.96 14.23 -42.34
CA ALA A 895 7.23 14.99 -43.55
C ALA A 895 6.59 14.42 -44.82
N VAL A 896 6.20 13.14 -44.82
CA VAL A 896 5.55 12.50 -45.99
C VAL A 896 4.09 12.97 -46.09
N ALA A 897 3.75 13.69 -47.16
CA ALA A 897 2.38 14.11 -47.49
C ALA A 897 1.52 12.90 -47.86
#